data_AF-A0A329ZFR3-F1
#
_entry.id   AF-A0A329ZFR3-F1
#
_cell.length_a   1.000
_cell.length_b   1.000
_cell.length_c   1.000
_cell.angle_alpha   90.00
_cell.angle_beta   90.00
_cell.angle_gamma   90.00
#
_symmetry.space_group_name_H-M   'P 1'
#
loop_
_entity.id
_entity.type
_entity.pdbx_description
1 polymer ?
#
loop_
_entity_poly.entity_id
_entity_poly.type
_entity_poly.pdbx_seq_one_letter_code
_entity_poly.pdbx_strand_id
1 'polypeptide(L)'
;MIRVISVSLVLSCLLHGQGVVSDYSQDPSMKLIGIDKVRQNSNHPTGSRVTVGIIDTDFNPYHPSLSDKNAYPISNSCFADSRCDELALQSTQKQNMRHGSHVAGILLGNKLISDDAYMDRKNPYGIAYDAKYHGVSYLNDAKTYNGNFYDEFKDKPEIKIINNSWGLQAYPVINRWIADRWDKNRETVREKGFQSITTQDSNLMSSHIVGNPSSHTPTSMESLSAQYVFEFLRRDFYQNQTYPKAKEYEIMGLYNLSKENGVLNIFGAGNDGMITPFATAVLPTYDEELRNWLVVGSLDAYHGVKFKNEKWQYLGQKEQIHGNDSIKILSGRCPTDNQRALSCDGVATYSNLFKGASLYAVLAPGQYIESADAYYNKEWNSGYQQNKEKGDKFIQMSGTSMATPMASGVAALVQEKYPFLNGAQIADVLLTTANNNLEAPKLMVKTHVFNDQNIKYSIVYISDYQNNSTNDVPTKDENGKKVINIEQVKKDLQEIGYGVNNPQQNTNISRTQSVAKATPLNECKLNSSPVPECITDNLIQTKDENPTSDKSLDPKYNHNAIITLTKEEVFGQGILDASKALNGLARLDSNRLNLKDIQNFQEIPQQDDLSAQALNIQDAQSPKLSQQEQKNKNLISSTKQAFYTLDTTTNNPTSTFTFSNDISQRTWDNKYHLDDALNSPKETMQYITKVGLIKKGSGTLILSGVNTYKGATRVQDGVLEITGKLTESNAYAEGNGILKLTGKNAQKNTQEQAKADLQPHIQKLEVAQAKQLEQSQNAQQPQSDSTASNLVVKNAIARNNGSVILHNNVKVGNLYAQDKGIIYAVSGSAQSATINNHGVMIVSSDLPIGFGNISGATNGINQANPTASNNANLILTSDKNTESGTLTLKSAGILAGNGTLTGNINNESGIVYAGFLSNRDSLKDASTLTIDGSYTQKDTGSLHILYDGSSNTNSKLKANSYNLEGGTLVFVPTYAN
;
A
#
# COMPACT_ATOMS: atom_id res chain seq x y z
N MET A 1 -17.43 56.13 33.63
CA MET A 1 -16.10 55.85 33.05
C MET A 1 -16.33 55.23 31.68
N ILE A 2 -16.17 56.04 30.63
CA ILE A 2 -16.57 55.75 29.25
C ILE A 2 -15.34 56.00 28.34
N ARG A 3 -15.12 55.04 27.42
CA ARG A 3 -14.43 55.04 26.10
C ARG A 3 -13.59 56.25 25.66
N VAL A 4 -12.42 55.98 25.03
CA VAL A 4 -11.91 56.53 23.73
C VAL A 4 -10.67 55.68 23.32
N ILE A 5 -10.75 54.73 22.37
CA ILE A 5 -10.29 54.77 20.96
C ILE A 5 -8.98 55.54 20.68
N SER A 6 -7.95 54.85 20.18
CA SER A 6 -6.93 55.45 19.31
C SER A 6 -6.50 54.45 18.25
N VAL A 7 -7.03 54.66 17.05
CA VAL A 7 -6.55 54.10 15.78
C VAL A 7 -5.34 54.93 15.35
N SER A 8 -4.29 54.31 14.81
CA SER A 8 -3.37 54.98 13.89
C SER A 8 -2.91 54.01 12.81
N LEU A 9 -3.30 54.33 11.58
CA LEU A 9 -2.90 53.70 10.33
C LEU A 9 -1.45 54.04 9.97
N VAL A 10 -0.69 53.01 9.60
CA VAL A 10 0.04 52.78 8.33
C VAL A 10 0.64 53.99 7.55
N LEU A 11 1.89 53.78 7.11
CA LEU A 11 2.61 54.13 5.83
C LEU A 11 3.90 54.95 6.12
N SER A 12 5.12 54.71 5.63
CA SER A 12 5.67 53.90 4.52
C SER A 12 7.21 53.92 4.61
N CYS A 13 7.83 52.97 3.88
CA CYS A 13 9.22 52.95 3.35
C CYS A 13 10.36 52.45 4.25
N LEU A 14 11.33 51.66 3.80
CA LEU A 14 11.50 50.68 2.71
C LEU A 14 12.97 50.24 2.83
N LEU A 15 13.22 48.96 2.50
CA LEU A 15 14.51 48.39 2.08
C LEU A 15 15.57 48.22 3.19
N HIS A 16 15.75 46.99 3.68
CA HIS A 16 16.90 46.12 3.42
C HIS A 16 16.50 44.68 3.82
N GLY A 17 16.76 43.71 2.94
CA GLY A 17 16.16 42.38 2.96
C GLY A 17 16.47 41.54 4.20
N GLN A 18 15.41 41.07 4.85
CA GLN A 18 15.44 39.86 5.67
C GLN A 18 14.54 38.83 5.00
N GLY A 19 15.13 37.70 4.61
CA GLY A 19 14.37 36.58 4.05
C GLY A 19 13.34 36.10 5.08
N VAL A 20 12.09 35.99 4.65
CA VAL A 20 11.02 35.35 5.43
C VAL A 20 11.36 33.86 5.52
N VAL A 21 11.83 33.39 6.68
CA VAL A 21 12.18 31.98 6.92
C VAL A 21 10.98 31.26 7.53
N SER A 22 10.53 30.17 6.88
CA SER A 22 9.28 29.44 7.16
C SER A 22 9.41 28.37 8.27
N ASP A 23 8.31 28.10 8.97
CA ASP A 23 8.09 27.00 9.93
C ASP A 23 8.39 25.62 9.30
N TYR A 24 9.01 24.66 10.02
CA TYR A 24 9.33 23.31 9.52
C TYR A 24 8.08 22.52 9.12
N SER A 25 6.92 22.80 9.71
CA SER A 25 5.63 22.27 9.22
C SER A 25 5.29 22.76 7.81
N GLN A 26 5.95 23.82 7.33
CA GLN A 26 5.81 24.37 6.00
C GLN A 26 6.83 23.82 4.99
N ASP A 27 7.71 22.90 5.43
CA ASP A 27 8.73 22.29 4.60
C ASP A 27 8.11 21.58 3.37
N PRO A 28 8.57 21.90 2.13
CA PRO A 28 8.06 21.28 0.91
C PRO A 28 8.11 19.76 0.91
N SER A 29 9.12 19.16 1.53
CA SER A 29 9.24 17.70 1.63
C SER A 29 8.11 17.11 2.47
N MET A 30 7.80 17.73 3.61
CA MET A 30 6.72 17.28 4.51
C MET A 30 5.35 17.46 3.87
N LYS A 31 5.13 18.57 3.16
CA LYS A 31 3.89 18.83 2.42
C LYS A 31 3.69 17.86 1.26
N LEU A 32 4.75 17.58 0.50
CA LEU A 32 4.68 16.70 -0.67
C LEU A 32 4.19 15.30 -0.30
N ILE A 33 4.59 14.80 0.88
CA ILE A 33 4.17 13.49 1.38
C ILE A 33 2.97 13.56 2.36
N GLY A 34 2.36 14.73 2.53
CA GLY A 34 1.14 14.94 3.33
C GLY A 34 1.30 14.85 4.84
N ILE A 35 2.53 14.95 5.37
CA ILE A 35 2.80 14.86 6.82
C ILE A 35 2.36 16.11 7.58
N ASP A 36 2.40 17.27 6.93
CA ASP A 36 1.83 18.51 7.44
C ASP A 36 0.34 18.33 7.81
N LYS A 37 -0.43 17.63 6.96
CA LYS A 37 -1.85 17.34 7.20
C LYS A 37 -2.06 16.33 8.32
N VAL A 38 -1.23 15.29 8.36
CA VAL A 38 -1.27 14.30 9.44
C VAL A 38 -1.10 15.00 10.78
N ARG A 39 -0.10 15.88 10.88
CA ARG A 39 0.24 16.60 12.12
C ARG A 39 -0.78 17.68 12.54
N GLN A 40 -1.68 18.11 11.65
CA GLN A 40 -2.77 19.03 12.00
C GLN A 40 -3.85 18.36 12.88
N ASN A 41 -3.99 17.04 12.83
CA ASN A 41 -4.91 16.30 13.69
C ASN A 41 -4.26 16.09 15.06
N SER A 42 -4.86 16.55 16.16
CA SER A 42 -4.30 16.42 17.50
C SER A 42 -4.09 14.97 17.97
N ASN A 43 -4.81 14.01 17.37
CA ASN A 43 -4.76 12.59 17.72
C ASN A 43 -4.08 11.73 16.62
N HIS A 44 -3.18 12.33 15.84
CA HIS A 44 -2.42 11.60 14.83
C HIS A 44 -1.45 10.58 15.46
N PRO A 45 -1.16 9.45 14.79
CA PRO A 45 -0.08 8.57 15.21
C PRO A 45 1.25 9.31 15.16
N THR A 46 2.14 9.00 16.09
CA THR A 46 3.44 9.67 16.29
C THR A 46 4.60 8.68 16.26
N GLY A 47 4.32 7.38 16.25
CA GLY A 47 5.28 6.29 16.37
C GLY A 47 5.41 5.71 17.79
N SER A 48 4.67 6.22 18.78
CA SER A 48 4.87 5.98 20.22
C SER A 48 4.94 4.52 20.69
N ARG A 49 4.38 3.59 19.92
CA ARG A 49 4.31 2.15 20.22
C ARG A 49 5.03 1.29 19.18
N VAL A 50 5.95 1.88 18.43
CA VAL A 50 6.65 1.24 17.33
C VAL A 50 8.15 1.29 17.58
N THR A 51 8.78 0.13 17.42
CA THR A 51 10.24 0.00 17.36
C THR A 51 10.62 -0.41 15.94
N VAL A 52 11.56 0.32 15.34
CA VAL A 52 12.09 0.02 13.99
C VAL A 52 13.54 -0.44 14.05
N GLY A 53 13.99 -1.23 13.09
CA GLY A 53 15.40 -1.50 12.86
C GLY A 53 16.01 -0.44 11.94
N ILE A 54 17.24 -0.01 12.20
CA ILE A 54 18.00 0.86 11.28
C ILE A 54 19.38 0.26 11.10
N ILE A 55 19.70 -0.15 9.88
CA ILE A 55 21.02 -0.68 9.51
C ILE A 55 21.73 0.38 8.69
N ASP A 56 22.80 0.94 9.25
CA ASP A 56 23.52 2.07 8.65
C ASP A 56 24.98 2.13 9.16
N THR A 57 25.62 3.27 8.98
CA THR A 57 26.78 3.76 9.72
C THR A 57 26.40 4.08 11.19
N ASP A 58 27.29 4.71 11.94
CA ASP A 58 27.10 4.88 13.38
C ASP A 58 26.01 5.92 13.76
N PHE A 59 25.49 5.78 14.98
CA PHE A 59 24.43 6.60 15.54
C PHE A 59 24.96 7.34 16.77
N ASN A 60 24.71 8.65 16.87
CA ASN A 60 25.03 9.43 18.06
C ASN A 60 23.81 9.45 19.00
N PRO A 61 23.72 8.55 20.01
CA PRO A 61 22.59 8.51 20.94
C PRO A 61 22.54 9.73 21.86
N TYR A 62 23.61 10.53 21.92
CA TYR A 62 23.70 11.74 22.75
C TYR A 62 23.17 12.99 22.04
N HIS A 63 22.88 12.89 20.73
CA HIS A 63 22.21 13.98 20.02
C HIS A 63 20.80 14.20 20.60
N PRO A 64 20.34 15.44 20.88
CA PRO A 64 19.01 15.67 21.46
C PRO A 64 17.86 14.99 20.69
N SER A 65 17.91 15.00 19.35
CA SER A 65 16.93 14.29 18.51
C SER A 65 16.95 12.77 18.68
N LEU A 66 18.04 12.16 19.13
CA LEU A 66 18.19 10.70 19.25
C LEU A 66 18.28 10.23 20.72
N SER A 67 18.33 11.16 21.66
CA SER A 67 18.29 10.86 23.09
C SER A 67 17.02 10.06 23.45
N ASP A 68 17.20 9.01 24.26
CA ASP A 68 16.17 8.06 24.72
C ASP A 68 15.42 7.27 23.63
N LYS A 69 15.90 7.31 22.38
CA LYS A 69 15.30 6.61 21.24
C LYS A 69 15.72 5.15 21.09
N ASN A 70 16.83 4.75 21.69
CA ASN A 70 17.28 3.36 21.64
C ASN A 70 16.30 2.47 22.43
N ALA A 71 15.65 1.53 21.74
CA ALA A 71 14.93 0.42 22.40
C ALA A 71 15.90 -0.66 22.88
N TYR A 72 17.03 -0.79 22.19
CA TYR A 72 18.10 -1.76 22.43
C TYR A 72 19.47 -1.09 22.28
N PRO A 73 20.54 -1.65 22.87
CA PRO A 73 21.90 -1.17 22.63
C PRO A 73 22.25 -1.18 21.14
N ILE A 74 22.90 -0.13 20.66
CA ILE A 74 23.35 -0.04 19.25
C ILE A 74 24.46 -1.06 19.02
N SER A 75 24.26 -1.95 18.05
CA SER A 75 25.25 -2.96 17.68
C SER A 75 26.39 -2.33 16.88
N ASN A 76 27.65 -2.65 17.23
CA ASN A 76 28.88 -2.17 16.58
C ASN A 76 29.12 -0.64 16.63
N SER A 77 28.59 0.05 17.66
CA SER A 77 28.72 1.51 17.78
C SER A 77 30.12 1.96 18.19
N CYS A 78 30.71 2.93 17.47
CA CYS A 78 31.89 3.69 17.90
C CYS A 78 31.57 4.69 19.01
N PHE A 79 30.35 5.24 19.09
CA PHE A 79 29.97 6.17 20.18
C PHE A 79 29.90 5.49 21.56
N ALA A 80 29.77 4.16 21.60
CA ALA A 80 29.72 3.37 22.82
C ALA A 80 31.03 2.61 23.14
N ASP A 81 31.97 2.48 22.18
CA ASP A 81 33.24 1.75 22.37
C ASP A 81 34.43 2.70 22.58
N SER A 82 34.97 2.70 23.80
CA SER A 82 36.18 3.46 24.18
C SER A 82 37.45 3.11 23.36
N ARG A 83 37.43 2.02 22.59
CA ARG A 83 38.54 1.58 21.73
C ARG A 83 38.43 2.10 20.30
N CYS A 84 37.30 2.71 19.94
CA CYS A 84 37.13 3.36 18.65
C CYS A 84 37.76 4.76 18.69
N ASP A 85 38.97 4.90 18.11
CA ASP A 85 39.61 6.20 17.95
C ASP A 85 38.98 6.95 16.76
N GLU A 86 37.90 7.69 17.05
CA GLU A 86 37.18 8.54 16.11
C GLU A 86 38.11 9.58 15.44
N LEU A 87 39.23 9.95 16.09
CA LEU A 87 40.21 10.91 15.59
C LEU A 87 41.22 10.28 14.61
N ALA A 88 41.40 8.95 14.64
CA ALA A 88 42.29 8.21 13.73
C ALA A 88 41.66 7.84 12.37
N LEU A 89 40.36 8.09 12.20
CA LEU A 89 39.63 7.82 10.95
C LEU A 89 40.04 8.78 9.83
N GLN A 90 40.14 8.32 8.58
CA GLN A 90 40.45 9.15 7.42
C GLN A 90 39.26 10.05 7.05
N SER A 91 39.50 11.23 6.43
CA SER A 91 38.47 12.23 6.08
C SER A 91 37.23 11.73 5.33
N THR A 92 37.31 10.59 4.64
CA THR A 92 36.17 9.92 3.99
C THR A 92 35.35 9.07 4.97
N GLN A 93 35.99 8.28 5.83
CA GLN A 93 35.32 7.54 6.94
C GLN A 93 34.60 8.49 7.90
N LYS A 94 35.19 9.67 8.08
CA LYS A 94 34.70 10.81 8.85
C LYS A 94 33.36 11.38 8.36
N GLN A 95 33.14 11.51 7.05
CA GLN A 95 31.82 11.90 6.55
C GLN A 95 30.81 10.76 6.63
N ASN A 96 31.26 9.52 6.47
CA ASN A 96 30.40 8.33 6.55
C ASN A 96 29.76 8.18 7.94
N MET A 97 30.45 8.53 9.03
CA MET A 97 29.88 8.46 10.39
C MET A 97 28.69 9.43 10.64
N ARG A 98 28.46 10.44 9.79
CA ARG A 98 27.29 11.35 9.93
C ARG A 98 25.98 10.70 9.50
N HIS A 99 26.06 9.69 8.63
CA HIS A 99 24.93 9.24 7.83
C HIS A 99 23.86 8.54 8.67
N GLY A 100 24.22 7.64 9.59
CA GLY A 100 23.28 6.86 10.40
C GLY A 100 22.47 7.72 11.36
N SER A 101 23.12 8.68 12.01
CA SER A 101 22.45 9.67 12.86
C SER A 101 21.45 10.52 12.08
N HIS A 102 21.82 10.95 10.86
CA HIS A 102 20.94 11.72 9.99
C HIS A 102 19.73 10.90 9.54
N VAL A 103 19.95 9.64 9.13
CA VAL A 103 18.88 8.69 8.74
C VAL A 103 17.91 8.44 9.90
N ALA A 104 18.42 8.16 11.10
CA ALA A 104 17.60 7.99 12.29
C ALA A 104 16.83 9.28 12.66
N GLY A 105 17.45 10.44 12.49
CA GLY A 105 16.81 11.74 12.72
C GLY A 105 15.60 11.97 11.81
N ILE A 106 15.69 11.64 10.52
CA ILE A 106 14.56 11.76 9.57
C ILE A 106 13.40 10.86 9.97
N LEU A 107 13.70 9.63 10.39
CA LEU A 107 12.67 8.65 10.74
C LEU A 107 11.97 9.02 12.05
N LEU A 108 12.74 9.24 13.11
CA LEU A 108 12.24 9.26 14.50
C LEU A 108 12.80 10.37 15.39
N GLY A 109 13.52 11.35 14.84
CA GLY A 109 14.11 12.42 15.64
C GLY A 109 13.10 13.11 16.57
N ASN A 110 13.44 13.28 17.85
CA ASN A 110 12.58 13.93 18.84
C ASN A 110 12.14 15.32 18.36
N LYS A 111 10.88 15.66 18.67
CA LYS A 111 10.42 17.04 18.60
C LYS A 111 11.06 17.83 19.74
N LEU A 112 12.08 18.63 19.42
CA LEU A 112 12.81 19.42 20.40
C LEU A 112 11.97 20.63 20.84
N ILE A 113 11.73 20.72 22.14
CA ILE A 113 11.09 21.87 22.79
C ILE A 113 12.19 22.73 23.42
N SER A 114 12.08 24.03 23.26
CA SER A 114 12.99 25.04 23.78
C SER A 114 12.18 26.20 24.38
N ASP A 115 12.81 27.02 25.20
CA ASP A 115 12.17 28.20 25.78
C ASP A 115 11.80 29.26 24.72
N ASP A 116 12.27 29.09 23.48
CA ASP A 116 11.92 29.90 22.33
C ASP A 116 10.99 29.13 21.38
N ALA A 117 9.69 29.41 21.48
CA ALA A 117 8.67 28.87 20.59
C ALA A 117 8.93 29.14 19.09
N TYR A 118 9.80 30.09 18.76
CA TYR A 118 10.28 30.30 17.39
C TYR A 118 11.27 29.22 16.94
N MET A 119 12.16 28.76 17.82
CA MET A 119 13.12 27.68 17.54
C MET A 119 12.44 26.31 17.51
N ASP A 120 11.39 26.10 18.30
CA ASP A 120 10.57 24.87 18.30
C ASP A 120 9.94 24.59 16.93
N ARG A 121 9.52 25.66 16.25
CA ARG A 121 8.95 25.58 14.91
C ARG A 121 10.00 25.42 13.81
N LYS A 122 11.30 25.52 14.12
CA LYS A 122 12.39 25.44 13.14
C LYS A 122 13.15 24.14 13.16
N ASN A 123 13.27 23.49 14.31
CA ASN A 123 14.06 22.27 14.43
C ASN A 123 13.39 21.13 13.64
N PRO A 124 14.12 20.42 12.75
CA PRO A 124 13.59 19.23 12.11
C PRO A 124 13.35 18.12 13.14
N TYR A 125 12.28 17.36 12.93
CA TYR A 125 11.93 16.21 13.75
C TYR A 125 11.32 15.11 12.88
N GLY A 126 11.47 13.87 13.36
CA GLY A 126 11.19 12.68 12.59
C GLY A 126 9.73 12.55 12.16
N ILE A 127 9.51 11.79 11.09
CA ILE A 127 8.16 11.44 10.63
C ILE A 127 7.38 10.75 11.76
N ALA A 128 7.99 9.74 12.38
CA ALA A 128 7.50 9.02 13.54
C ALA A 128 8.30 9.42 14.79
N TYR A 129 8.20 10.69 15.17
CA TYR A 129 9.02 11.33 16.20
C TYR A 129 8.89 10.75 17.62
N ASP A 130 7.95 9.86 17.91
CA ASP A 130 7.85 9.13 19.19
C ASP A 130 8.28 7.65 19.08
N ALA A 131 8.64 7.18 17.88
CA ALA A 131 9.15 5.82 17.70
C ALA A 131 10.52 5.62 18.38
N LYS A 132 10.82 4.34 18.66
CA LYS A 132 12.14 3.89 19.10
C LYS A 132 12.83 3.07 18.01
N TYR A 133 14.13 2.82 18.17
CA TYR A 133 14.86 1.96 17.24
C TYR A 133 15.86 1.02 17.90
N HIS A 134 16.17 -0.03 17.14
CA HIS A 134 17.40 -0.81 17.27
C HIS A 134 18.35 -0.44 16.13
N GLY A 135 19.52 0.12 16.45
CA GLY A 135 20.52 0.55 15.48
C GLY A 135 21.61 -0.51 15.28
N VAL A 136 21.98 -0.78 14.03
CA VAL A 136 23.10 -1.67 13.67
C VAL A 136 24.08 -0.88 12.82
N SER A 137 25.23 -0.55 13.41
CA SER A 137 26.32 0.20 12.78
C SER A 137 27.18 -0.72 11.90
N TYR A 138 26.55 -1.30 10.89
CA TYR A 138 27.14 -2.29 9.99
C TYR A 138 28.22 -1.69 9.09
N LEU A 139 28.06 -0.44 8.63
CA LEU A 139 29.00 0.22 7.73
C LEU A 139 30.25 0.82 8.42
N ASN A 140 30.53 0.37 9.65
CA ASN A 140 31.64 0.83 10.47
C ASN A 140 32.79 -0.20 10.49
N ASP A 141 34.04 0.25 10.53
CA ASP A 141 35.25 -0.59 10.42
C ASP A 141 35.56 -1.50 11.65
N ALA A 142 34.60 -1.66 12.56
CA ALA A 142 34.82 -2.32 13.85
C ALA A 142 34.68 -3.86 13.81
N LYS A 143 35.57 -4.55 14.53
CA LYS A 143 35.84 -6.01 14.45
C LYS A 143 34.86 -6.92 15.23
N THR A 144 33.80 -6.38 15.81
CA THR A 144 33.02 -7.09 16.86
C THR A 144 31.69 -7.68 16.41
N TYR A 145 31.08 -7.15 15.36
CA TYR A 145 29.82 -7.68 14.82
C TYR A 145 30.06 -8.91 13.94
N ASN A 146 29.19 -9.92 14.03
CA ASN A 146 29.32 -11.18 13.30
C ASN A 146 28.70 -11.14 11.89
N GLY A 147 28.06 -10.04 11.50
CA GLY A 147 27.48 -9.83 10.17
C GLY A 147 26.10 -10.49 9.96
N ASN A 148 25.52 -11.16 10.97
CA ASN A 148 24.29 -11.93 10.77
C ASN A 148 23.04 -11.12 11.15
N PHE A 149 22.40 -10.48 10.16
CA PHE A 149 21.17 -9.72 10.42
C PHE A 149 19.99 -10.59 10.86
N TYR A 150 19.92 -11.86 10.47
CA TYR A 150 18.83 -12.72 10.94
C TYR A 150 18.90 -12.91 12.46
N ASP A 151 20.06 -13.30 12.99
CA ASP A 151 20.25 -13.46 14.43
C ASP A 151 20.10 -12.14 15.19
N GLU A 152 20.43 -11.02 14.55
CA GLU A 152 20.30 -9.69 15.15
C GLU A 152 18.84 -9.28 15.42
N PHE A 153 17.90 -9.69 14.57
CA PHE A 153 16.50 -9.24 14.64
C PHE A 153 15.47 -10.33 14.94
N LYS A 154 15.77 -11.62 14.74
CA LYS A 154 14.78 -12.72 14.87
C LYS A 154 14.11 -12.78 16.25
N ASP A 155 14.84 -12.44 17.30
CA ASP A 155 14.37 -12.47 18.69
C ASP A 155 13.73 -11.14 19.14
N LYS A 156 13.46 -10.21 18.20
CA LYS A 156 12.81 -8.91 18.41
C LYS A 156 11.51 -8.82 17.60
N PRO A 157 10.49 -9.65 17.89
CA PRO A 157 9.29 -9.81 17.06
C PRO A 157 8.43 -8.54 16.94
N GLU A 158 8.64 -7.53 17.79
CA GLU A 158 8.01 -6.22 17.69
C GLU A 158 8.58 -5.35 16.57
N ILE A 159 9.80 -5.63 16.10
CA ILE A 159 10.43 -4.94 14.96
C ILE A 159 9.86 -5.53 13.67
N LYS A 160 8.89 -4.82 13.09
CA LYS A 160 8.26 -5.20 11.81
C LYS A 160 8.83 -4.45 10.60
N ILE A 161 9.66 -3.43 10.82
CA ILE A 161 10.17 -2.51 9.79
C ILE A 161 11.67 -2.34 10.01
N ILE A 162 12.46 -2.53 8.95
CA ILE A 162 13.91 -2.28 8.93
C ILE A 162 14.23 -1.31 7.79
N ASN A 163 14.86 -0.20 8.14
CA ASN A 163 15.39 0.78 7.18
C ASN A 163 16.80 0.40 6.75
N ASN A 164 17.03 0.29 5.43
CA ASN A 164 18.31 -0.03 4.83
C ASN A 164 18.72 1.06 3.83
N SER A 165 19.69 1.90 4.24
CA SER A 165 20.22 2.97 3.40
C SER A 165 21.61 2.62 2.83
N TRP A 166 21.76 1.34 2.45
CA TRP A 166 22.96 0.72 1.89
C TRP A 166 22.56 -0.28 0.79
N GLY A 167 23.50 -0.68 -0.07
CA GLY A 167 23.21 -1.68 -1.11
C GLY A 167 24.43 -2.04 -1.95
N LEU A 168 24.26 -3.08 -2.78
CA LEU A 168 25.31 -3.58 -3.67
C LEU A 168 25.20 -2.92 -5.04
N GLN A 169 26.27 -2.27 -5.51
CA GLN A 169 26.36 -1.56 -6.80
C GLN A 169 26.44 -2.51 -8.02
N ALA A 170 25.48 -3.44 -8.09
CA ALA A 170 25.23 -4.36 -9.18
C ALA A 170 23.76 -4.25 -9.64
N TYR A 171 23.52 -4.48 -10.92
CA TYR A 171 22.24 -4.20 -11.60
C TYR A 171 21.80 -5.43 -12.41
N PRO A 172 21.32 -6.48 -11.75
CA PRO A 172 21.05 -7.77 -12.39
C PRO A 172 19.90 -7.73 -13.42
N VAL A 173 18.96 -6.79 -13.27
CA VAL A 173 17.83 -6.58 -14.19
C VAL A 173 18.29 -6.22 -15.61
N ILE A 174 19.46 -5.59 -15.72
CA ILE A 174 20.07 -5.20 -17.00
C ILE A 174 21.41 -5.91 -17.24
N ASN A 175 21.77 -6.86 -16.38
CA ASN A 175 23.05 -7.56 -16.37
C ASN A 175 24.24 -6.58 -16.46
N ARG A 176 24.32 -5.62 -15.54
CA ARG A 176 25.44 -4.66 -15.47
C ARG A 176 25.97 -4.53 -14.05
N TRP A 177 27.26 -4.25 -13.92
CA TRP A 177 27.86 -3.77 -12.67
C TRP A 177 28.83 -2.62 -12.95
N ILE A 178 29.10 -1.81 -11.92
CA ILE A 178 30.05 -0.70 -12.01
C ILE A 178 31.43 -1.20 -11.58
N ALA A 179 32.34 -1.34 -12.55
CA ALA A 179 33.69 -1.82 -12.29
C ALA A 179 34.62 -0.72 -11.77
N ASP A 180 34.91 -0.71 -10.47
CA ASP A 180 36.00 0.07 -9.89
C ASP A 180 37.28 -0.77 -9.80
N ARG A 181 38.15 -0.69 -10.83
CA ARG A 181 39.56 -1.06 -10.65
C ARG A 181 40.42 0.19 -10.64
N TRP A 182 40.90 0.54 -9.45
CA TRP A 182 42.12 1.31 -9.29
C TRP A 182 43.31 0.36 -9.42
N ASP A 183 43.81 0.14 -10.64
CA ASP A 183 45.08 -0.57 -10.82
C ASP A 183 46.23 0.36 -10.38
N LYS A 184 46.74 0.17 -9.16
CA LYS A 184 47.85 0.96 -8.60
C LYS A 184 49.13 0.83 -9.44
N ASN A 185 49.24 -0.14 -10.35
CA ASN A 185 50.49 -0.48 -11.04
C ASN A 185 50.54 -0.07 -12.52
N ARG A 186 49.51 0.60 -13.07
CA ARG A 186 49.53 1.07 -14.46
C ARG A 186 49.00 2.51 -14.55
N GLU A 187 49.89 3.47 -14.81
CA GLU A 187 49.60 4.88 -15.13
C GLU A 187 48.86 5.06 -16.47
N THR A 188 47.82 4.27 -16.75
CA THR A 188 46.95 4.44 -17.93
C THR A 188 45.51 4.49 -17.46
N VAL A 189 44.88 5.65 -17.63
CA VAL A 189 43.46 5.89 -17.36
C VAL A 189 42.65 5.03 -18.35
N ARG A 190 42.26 3.82 -17.95
CA ARG A 190 41.31 3.01 -18.73
C ARG A 190 39.91 3.57 -18.50
N GLU A 191 39.17 3.84 -19.58
CA GLU A 191 37.79 4.34 -19.51
C GLU A 191 36.93 3.46 -18.59
N LYS A 192 36.23 4.11 -17.65
CA LYS A 192 35.22 3.48 -16.78
C LYS A 192 33.92 3.34 -17.59
N GLY A 193 33.32 2.16 -17.56
CA GLY A 193 32.12 1.81 -18.33
C GLY A 193 31.53 0.51 -17.82
N PHE A 194 30.27 0.23 -18.14
CA PHE A 194 29.64 -0.99 -17.63
C PHE A 194 30.27 -2.25 -18.19
N GLN A 195 30.33 -3.27 -17.35
CA GLN A 195 30.65 -4.64 -17.74
C GLN A 195 29.45 -5.53 -17.47
N SER A 196 29.29 -6.56 -18.29
CA SER A 196 28.37 -7.64 -17.98
C SER A 196 28.80 -8.32 -16.67
N ILE A 197 27.84 -8.69 -15.82
CA ILE A 197 28.13 -9.45 -14.60
C ILE A 197 28.71 -10.81 -14.98
N THR A 198 28.24 -11.40 -16.09
CA THR A 198 28.64 -12.74 -16.53
C THR A 198 30.01 -12.79 -17.24
N THR A 199 30.54 -11.68 -17.78
CA THR A 199 31.82 -11.71 -18.53
C THR A 199 33.05 -11.72 -17.63
N GLN A 200 32.97 -11.12 -16.43
CA GLN A 200 34.03 -11.20 -15.43
C GLN A 200 34.23 -12.59 -14.83
N ASP A 201 33.18 -13.42 -14.82
CA ASP A 201 33.19 -14.73 -14.16
C ASP A 201 34.07 -15.77 -14.90
N SER A 202 34.41 -15.54 -16.18
CA SER A 202 35.24 -16.46 -16.98
C SER A 202 36.66 -16.67 -16.43
N ASN A 203 37.20 -15.76 -15.63
CA ASN A 203 38.51 -15.91 -14.95
C ASN A 203 38.40 -16.37 -13.48
N LEU A 204 37.20 -16.45 -12.91
CA LEU A 204 36.95 -16.85 -11.51
C LEU A 204 36.18 -18.19 -11.40
N MET A 205 35.60 -18.68 -12.49
CA MET A 205 34.82 -19.94 -12.61
C MET A 205 35.67 -21.22 -12.69
N SER A 206 36.96 -21.21 -12.33
CA SER A 206 37.83 -22.38 -12.55
C SER A 206 37.77 -23.49 -11.50
N SER A 207 36.86 -23.47 -10.50
CA SER A 207 36.84 -24.55 -9.50
C SER A 207 35.55 -25.33 -9.27
N HIS A 208 34.36 -24.77 -9.03
CA HIS A 208 33.29 -25.61 -8.40
C HIS A 208 31.84 -25.43 -8.88
N ILE A 209 31.56 -25.43 -10.19
CA ILE A 209 30.23 -25.87 -10.70
C ILE A 209 30.42 -26.79 -11.91
N VAL A 210 29.95 -28.04 -11.75
CA VAL A 210 29.81 -29.02 -12.83
C VAL A 210 28.57 -28.64 -13.65
N GLY A 211 28.80 -28.00 -14.79
CA GLY A 211 27.75 -27.63 -15.73
C GLY A 211 28.26 -26.56 -16.68
N ASN A 212 28.87 -26.99 -17.78
CA ASN A 212 29.40 -26.13 -18.84
C ASN A 212 28.31 -25.16 -19.35
N PRO A 213 28.41 -23.83 -19.16
CA PRO A 213 27.52 -22.89 -19.82
C PRO A 213 27.97 -22.78 -21.28
N SER A 214 27.45 -23.67 -22.12
CA SER A 214 27.72 -23.66 -23.55
C SER A 214 27.21 -22.36 -24.20
N SER A 215 28.17 -21.54 -24.64
CA SER A 215 28.14 -20.72 -25.85
C SER A 215 27.00 -19.71 -26.04
N HIS A 216 26.64 -18.93 -25.01
CA HIS A 216 25.90 -17.68 -25.22
C HIS A 216 26.79 -16.50 -24.83
N THR A 217 27.41 -15.85 -25.82
CA THR A 217 27.94 -14.49 -25.66
C THR A 217 26.75 -13.54 -25.45
N PRO A 218 26.54 -12.96 -24.26
CA PRO A 218 25.41 -12.07 -24.02
C PRO A 218 25.74 -10.71 -24.64
N THR A 219 25.14 -10.41 -25.79
CA THR A 219 25.28 -9.12 -26.48
C THR A 219 24.13 -8.15 -26.15
N SER A 220 23.25 -8.48 -25.21
CA SER A 220 22.02 -7.75 -24.87
C SER A 220 21.91 -7.40 -23.38
N MET A 221 21.15 -6.33 -23.05
CA MET A 221 20.71 -5.97 -21.68
C MET A 221 19.63 -6.95 -21.16
N GLU A 222 19.87 -8.25 -21.27
CA GLU A 222 18.94 -9.26 -20.74
C GLU A 222 19.10 -9.37 -19.23
N SER A 223 17.98 -9.53 -18.53
CA SER A 223 17.96 -9.80 -17.11
C SER A 223 18.66 -11.12 -16.82
N LEU A 224 19.46 -11.16 -15.76
CA LEU A 224 20.02 -12.42 -15.26
C LEU A 224 18.92 -13.35 -14.76
N SER A 225 19.16 -14.65 -14.78
CA SER A 225 18.20 -15.61 -14.22
C SER A 225 18.09 -15.47 -12.71
N ALA A 226 16.92 -15.78 -12.16
CA ALA A 226 16.70 -15.69 -10.71
C ALA A 226 17.70 -16.55 -9.92
N GLN A 227 17.95 -17.78 -10.38
CA GLN A 227 18.95 -18.66 -9.77
C GLN A 227 20.34 -18.01 -9.74
N TYR A 228 20.78 -17.42 -10.85
CA TYR A 228 22.09 -16.80 -10.93
C TYR A 228 22.21 -15.59 -9.99
N VAL A 229 21.16 -14.76 -9.87
CA VAL A 229 21.17 -13.62 -8.94
C VAL A 229 21.34 -14.05 -7.49
N PHE A 230 20.61 -15.09 -7.06
CA PHE A 230 20.76 -15.61 -5.71
C PHE A 230 22.11 -16.32 -5.49
N GLU A 231 22.70 -16.95 -6.49
CA GLU A 231 24.07 -17.49 -6.41
C GLU A 231 25.12 -16.36 -6.34
N PHE A 232 24.97 -15.33 -7.16
CA PHE A 232 25.81 -14.13 -7.15
C PHE A 232 25.79 -13.45 -5.78
N LEU A 233 24.60 -13.21 -5.23
CA LEU A 233 24.41 -12.62 -3.90
C LEU A 233 24.85 -13.54 -2.76
N ARG A 234 25.10 -14.83 -2.97
CA ARG A 234 25.79 -15.66 -1.96
C ARG A 234 27.30 -15.55 -2.10
N ARG A 235 27.82 -15.44 -3.33
CA ARG A 235 29.25 -15.44 -3.67
C ARG A 235 29.98 -14.13 -3.40
N ASP A 236 29.40 -12.98 -3.74
CA ASP A 236 30.08 -11.67 -3.64
C ASP A 236 30.51 -11.35 -2.19
N PHE A 237 29.74 -11.84 -1.21
CA PHE A 237 30.08 -11.73 0.21
C PHE A 237 31.29 -12.57 0.64
N TYR A 238 31.62 -13.66 -0.07
CA TYR A 238 32.82 -14.46 0.23
C TYR A 238 34.13 -13.79 -0.21
N GLN A 239 34.09 -12.82 -1.13
CA GLN A 239 35.29 -12.21 -1.75
C GLN A 239 35.73 -10.89 -1.09
N ASN A 240 34.89 -10.24 -0.29
CA ASN A 240 35.27 -9.03 0.46
C ASN A 240 36.21 -9.36 1.64
N GLN A 241 37.50 -9.56 1.33
CA GLN A 241 38.56 -9.99 2.26
C GLN A 241 38.88 -9.01 3.42
N THR A 242 38.16 -7.91 3.55
CA THR A 242 38.34 -6.95 4.65
C THR A 242 37.76 -7.47 5.98
N TYR A 243 36.80 -8.41 5.94
CA TYR A 243 36.13 -8.95 7.14
C TYR A 243 36.11 -10.48 7.16
N PRO A 244 37.15 -11.16 7.66
CA PRO A 244 37.30 -12.62 7.62
C PRO A 244 36.27 -13.43 8.46
N LYS A 245 35.24 -12.78 9.03
CA LYS A 245 34.18 -13.41 9.83
C LYS A 245 32.75 -13.19 9.31
N ALA A 246 32.55 -12.31 8.33
CA ALA A 246 31.24 -12.11 7.70
C ALA A 246 30.95 -13.28 6.76
N LYS A 247 30.52 -14.41 7.33
CA LYS A 247 30.01 -15.54 6.55
C LYS A 247 28.64 -15.15 6.02
N GLU A 248 28.37 -15.35 4.73
CA GLU A 248 27.09 -15.73 4.08
C GLU A 248 25.73 -15.06 4.47
N TYR A 249 25.65 -14.14 5.45
CA TYR A 249 24.43 -13.91 6.25
C TYR A 249 23.89 -12.47 6.24
N GLU A 250 24.43 -11.56 5.44
CA GLU A 250 24.00 -10.16 5.43
C GLU A 250 22.64 -10.02 4.72
N ILE A 251 22.61 -9.89 3.38
CA ILE A 251 21.34 -9.71 2.66
C ILE A 251 20.41 -10.93 2.78
N MET A 252 20.97 -12.14 2.83
CA MET A 252 20.18 -13.37 2.98
C MET A 252 19.53 -13.47 4.36
N GLY A 253 20.13 -12.86 5.40
CA GLY A 253 19.49 -12.75 6.71
C GLY A 253 18.24 -11.88 6.68
N LEU A 254 18.30 -10.73 6.00
CA LEU A 254 17.13 -9.86 5.78
C LEU A 254 16.06 -10.51 4.92
N TYR A 255 16.46 -11.22 3.86
CA TYR A 255 15.57 -12.03 3.03
C TYR A 255 14.82 -13.08 3.87
N ASN A 256 15.54 -13.81 4.73
CA ASN A 256 14.94 -14.80 5.62
C ASN A 256 14.00 -14.16 6.65
N LEU A 257 14.38 -13.02 7.27
CA LEU A 257 13.48 -12.27 8.18
C LEU A 257 12.19 -11.84 7.48
N SER A 258 12.28 -11.40 6.22
CA SER A 258 11.09 -11.06 5.43
C SER A 258 10.20 -12.28 5.15
N LYS A 259 10.78 -13.45 4.86
CA LYS A 259 10.03 -14.67 4.51
C LYS A 259 9.45 -15.37 5.74
N GLU A 260 10.23 -15.47 6.81
CA GLU A 260 9.90 -16.24 8.02
C GLU A 260 9.19 -15.42 9.09
N ASN A 261 9.60 -14.16 9.29
CA ASN A 261 9.09 -13.30 10.36
C ASN A 261 8.16 -12.19 9.85
N GLY A 262 8.02 -12.04 8.52
CA GLY A 262 7.16 -11.01 7.92
C GLY A 262 7.66 -9.59 8.16
N VAL A 263 8.98 -9.41 8.31
CA VAL A 263 9.62 -8.10 8.51
C VAL A 263 9.72 -7.37 7.17
N LEU A 264 9.23 -6.12 7.13
CA LEU A 264 9.37 -5.22 5.99
C LEU A 264 10.78 -4.64 5.94
N ASN A 265 11.54 -4.98 4.91
CA ASN A 265 12.79 -4.32 4.59
C ASN A 265 12.56 -3.19 3.57
N ILE A 266 13.00 -1.98 3.90
CA ILE A 266 12.85 -0.80 3.05
C ILE A 266 14.25 -0.36 2.60
N PHE A 267 14.51 -0.40 1.30
CA PHE A 267 15.80 -0.10 0.69
C PHE A 267 15.79 1.18 -0.12
N GLY A 268 16.87 1.95 -0.04
CA GLY A 268 17.14 3.00 -1.03
C GLY A 268 17.42 2.38 -2.41
N ALA A 269 16.92 3.00 -3.47
CA ALA A 269 17.11 2.49 -4.84
C ALA A 269 18.59 2.52 -5.29
N GLY A 270 19.38 3.43 -4.70
CA GLY A 270 20.77 3.69 -5.04
C GLY A 270 20.99 5.05 -5.69
N ASN A 271 22.24 5.49 -5.75
CA ASN A 271 22.63 6.89 -6.03
C ASN A 271 23.51 7.04 -7.27
N ASP A 272 23.51 6.06 -8.18
CA ASP A 272 24.40 6.03 -9.35
C ASP A 272 23.76 6.60 -10.62
N GLY A 273 22.49 7.02 -10.58
CA GLY A 273 21.75 7.52 -11.73
C GLY A 273 21.24 6.41 -12.66
N MET A 274 21.20 5.18 -12.19
CA MET A 274 20.86 4.01 -13.00
C MET A 274 19.37 3.91 -13.29
N ILE A 275 19.02 3.20 -14.36
CA ILE A 275 17.61 2.98 -14.72
C ILE A 275 16.93 1.88 -13.88
N THR A 276 17.69 1.14 -13.09
CA THR A 276 17.21 0.05 -12.22
C THR A 276 17.88 0.15 -10.85
N PRO A 277 17.24 -0.31 -9.76
CA PRO A 277 17.82 -0.26 -8.43
C PRO A 277 19.01 -1.22 -8.24
N PHE A 278 19.68 -1.09 -7.10
CA PHE A 278 20.70 -2.04 -6.64
C PHE A 278 20.20 -3.49 -6.56
N ALA A 279 21.12 -4.45 -6.69
CA ALA A 279 20.85 -5.88 -6.60
C ALA A 279 20.11 -6.28 -5.31
N THR A 280 20.42 -5.62 -4.19
CA THR A 280 19.74 -5.83 -2.90
C THR A 280 18.30 -5.32 -2.92
N ALA A 281 18.01 -4.23 -3.63
CA ALA A 281 16.68 -3.62 -3.68
C ALA A 281 15.72 -4.35 -4.64
N VAL A 282 16.23 -4.97 -5.72
CA VAL A 282 15.42 -5.66 -6.74
C VAL A 282 15.08 -7.11 -6.44
N LEU A 283 15.44 -7.63 -5.26
CA LEU A 283 15.17 -9.03 -4.89
C LEU A 283 13.72 -9.51 -5.10
N PRO A 284 12.67 -8.71 -4.83
CA PRO A 284 11.28 -9.14 -5.04
C PRO A 284 10.91 -9.43 -6.50
N THR A 285 11.71 -8.96 -7.45
CA THR A 285 11.58 -9.27 -8.88
C THR A 285 12.02 -10.70 -9.19
N TYR A 286 12.91 -11.26 -8.38
CA TYR A 286 13.52 -12.59 -8.56
C TYR A 286 12.92 -13.66 -7.66
N ASP A 287 12.25 -13.28 -6.56
CA ASP A 287 11.43 -14.17 -5.76
C ASP A 287 10.10 -13.48 -5.43
N GLU A 288 9.04 -13.92 -6.09
CA GLU A 288 7.72 -13.32 -5.99
C GLU A 288 7.01 -13.64 -4.66
N GLU A 289 7.57 -14.52 -3.82
CA GLU A 289 7.07 -14.66 -2.46
C GLU A 289 7.42 -13.45 -1.57
N LEU A 290 8.45 -12.68 -1.94
CA LEU A 290 9.04 -11.60 -1.13
C LEU A 290 8.23 -10.29 -1.18
N ARG A 291 7.07 -10.29 -0.54
CA ARG A 291 6.19 -9.10 -0.44
C ARG A 291 6.61 -8.09 0.63
N ASN A 292 7.39 -8.51 1.62
CA ASN A 292 7.84 -7.67 2.74
C ASN A 292 9.07 -6.83 2.35
N TRP A 293 9.01 -6.18 1.20
CA TRP A 293 10.12 -5.42 0.63
C TRP A 293 9.60 -4.16 -0.05
N LEU A 294 10.33 -3.05 0.10
CA LEU A 294 9.99 -1.76 -0.49
C LEU A 294 11.25 -1.07 -0.99
N VAL A 295 11.18 -0.43 -2.15
CA VAL A 295 12.29 0.32 -2.76
C VAL A 295 11.93 1.80 -2.80
N VAL A 296 12.87 2.67 -2.43
CA VAL A 296 12.62 4.11 -2.33
C VAL A 296 13.61 4.90 -3.19
N GLY A 297 13.07 5.63 -4.17
CA GLY A 297 13.83 6.60 -4.96
C GLY A 297 13.72 8.01 -4.41
N SER A 298 14.63 8.90 -4.82
CA SER A 298 14.77 10.26 -4.30
C SER A 298 14.14 11.31 -5.21
N LEU A 299 13.40 12.24 -4.61
CA LEU A 299 12.83 13.44 -5.23
C LEU A 299 13.49 14.72 -4.71
N ASP A 300 13.53 15.75 -5.58
CA ASP A 300 13.72 17.15 -5.19
C ASP A 300 12.36 17.86 -5.05
N ALA A 301 11.87 17.90 -3.81
CA ALA A 301 10.61 18.55 -3.47
C ALA A 301 10.66 20.09 -3.53
N TYR A 302 11.84 20.70 -3.49
CA TYR A 302 11.99 22.15 -3.43
C TYR A 302 11.98 22.78 -4.82
N HIS A 303 12.63 22.14 -5.79
CA HIS A 303 12.86 22.74 -7.11
C HIS A 303 12.17 21.96 -8.24
N GLY A 304 12.08 20.64 -8.13
CA GLY A 304 11.72 19.77 -9.25
C GLY A 304 10.26 19.31 -9.30
N VAL A 305 9.41 19.76 -8.37
CA VAL A 305 8.00 19.37 -8.27
C VAL A 305 7.10 20.60 -8.25
N LYS A 306 5.97 20.58 -8.99
CA LYS A 306 4.94 21.64 -8.97
C LYS A 306 3.54 21.08 -8.76
N PHE A 307 2.73 21.77 -7.97
CA PHE A 307 1.30 21.50 -7.86
C PHE A 307 0.53 22.37 -8.87
N LYS A 308 -0.42 21.80 -9.64
CA LYS A 308 -1.09 22.52 -10.75
C LYS A 308 -1.88 23.77 -10.34
N ASN A 309 -2.35 23.84 -9.09
CA ASN A 309 -3.18 24.95 -8.60
C ASN A 309 -2.38 26.09 -7.94
N GLU A 310 -1.04 26.04 -7.97
CA GLU A 310 -0.22 27.10 -7.37
C GLU A 310 0.06 28.27 -8.32
N LYS A 311 -0.21 29.50 -7.84
CA LYS A 311 0.44 30.70 -8.37
C LYS A 311 1.88 30.77 -7.86
N TRP A 312 2.84 31.03 -8.74
CA TRP A 312 4.24 31.22 -8.39
C TRP A 312 4.44 32.52 -7.58
N GLN A 313 4.98 32.41 -6.36
CA GLN A 313 5.60 33.50 -5.62
C GLN A 313 6.90 32.96 -5.03
N TYR A 314 8.01 33.58 -5.44
CA TYR A 314 9.32 33.37 -4.83
C TYR A 314 9.28 33.98 -3.43
N LEU A 315 9.87 33.30 -2.44
CA LEU A 315 9.93 33.67 -1.01
C LEU A 315 8.66 33.33 -0.20
N GLY A 316 8.60 32.08 0.28
CA GLY A 316 8.15 31.77 1.65
C GLY A 316 6.69 32.00 2.04
N GLN A 317 5.82 32.44 1.14
CA GLN A 317 4.38 32.53 1.43
C GLN A 317 3.57 31.91 0.29
N LYS A 318 2.99 30.73 0.54
CA LYS A 318 1.95 30.16 -0.32
C LYS A 318 0.95 29.32 0.47
N GLU A 319 -0.30 29.50 0.06
CA GLU A 319 -1.52 28.84 0.52
C GLU A 319 -1.53 27.31 0.32
N GLN A 320 -2.54 26.70 0.92
CA GLN A 320 -2.66 25.28 1.24
C GLN A 320 -2.54 24.35 0.04
N ILE A 321 -1.79 23.26 0.23
CA ILE A 321 -1.53 22.20 -0.75
C ILE A 321 -2.51 21.04 -0.49
N HIS A 322 -3.15 20.52 -1.54
CA HIS A 322 -4.04 19.36 -1.43
C HIS A 322 -3.38 18.10 -2.03
N GLY A 323 -3.12 17.07 -1.22
CA GLY A 323 -2.66 15.72 -1.64
C GLY A 323 -3.50 14.95 -2.69
N ASN A 324 -4.58 15.50 -3.25
CA ASN A 324 -5.26 14.97 -4.45
C ASN A 324 -4.95 15.76 -5.72
N ASP A 325 -4.18 16.85 -5.63
CA ASP A 325 -3.84 17.69 -6.77
C ASP A 325 -2.89 16.95 -7.70
N SER A 326 -3.10 17.08 -9.01
CA SER A 326 -2.16 16.56 -9.99
C SER A 326 -0.79 17.22 -9.82
N ILE A 327 0.25 16.41 -9.73
CA ILE A 327 1.63 16.85 -9.53
C ILE A 327 2.34 16.86 -10.88
N LYS A 328 3.00 17.97 -11.21
CA LYS A 328 3.89 18.05 -12.36
C LYS A 328 5.32 17.82 -11.91
N ILE A 329 5.94 16.78 -12.47
CA ILE A 329 7.36 16.49 -12.31
C ILE A 329 8.13 17.26 -13.38
N LEU A 330 9.16 17.99 -12.95
CA LEU A 330 10.02 18.76 -13.84
C LEU A 330 11.29 17.96 -14.18
N SER A 331 11.96 18.41 -15.23
CA SER A 331 13.22 17.87 -15.73
C SER A 331 13.97 19.00 -16.43
N GLY A 332 15.30 19.01 -16.31
CA GLY A 332 16.16 20.02 -16.90
C GLY A 332 16.24 21.30 -16.06
N ARG A 333 16.47 22.43 -16.72
CA ARG A 333 16.87 23.68 -16.03
C ARG A 333 15.67 24.46 -15.51
N CYS A 334 15.83 25.07 -14.33
CA CYS A 334 14.83 25.97 -13.79
C CYS A 334 14.62 27.22 -14.69
N PRO A 335 13.38 27.67 -14.96
CA PRO A 335 13.08 28.75 -15.92
C PRO A 335 13.51 30.20 -15.57
N THR A 336 14.30 30.48 -14.52
CA THR A 336 14.47 31.86 -14.01
C THR A 336 15.77 32.57 -14.39
N ASP A 337 15.65 33.88 -14.62
CA ASP A 337 16.61 34.77 -15.30
C ASP A 337 17.82 35.26 -14.51
N ASN A 338 17.97 35.06 -13.20
CA ASN A 338 19.14 35.62 -12.49
C ASN A 338 19.66 34.75 -11.34
N GLN A 339 20.90 34.29 -11.53
CA GLN A 339 21.89 33.87 -10.52
C GLN A 339 21.61 32.60 -9.69
N ARG A 340 21.66 31.43 -10.36
CA ARG A 340 22.44 30.21 -10.01
C ARG A 340 22.04 29.09 -10.99
N ALA A 341 22.98 28.24 -11.40
CA ALA A 341 22.70 27.08 -12.26
C ALA A 341 21.99 25.98 -11.46
N LEU A 342 20.72 26.21 -11.08
CA LEU A 342 19.88 25.23 -10.39
C LEU A 342 19.19 24.33 -11.42
N SER A 343 19.34 23.02 -11.22
CA SER A 343 18.55 22.02 -11.94
C SER A 343 17.20 21.86 -11.26
N CYS A 344 16.14 21.70 -12.05
CA CYS A 344 14.77 21.48 -11.60
C CYS A 344 14.37 20.02 -11.91
N ASP A 345 15.25 19.06 -11.65
CA ASP A 345 14.96 17.64 -11.86
C ASP A 345 14.13 17.11 -10.69
N GLY A 346 12.85 16.83 -10.94
CA GLY A 346 11.94 16.33 -9.90
C GLY A 346 12.38 15.00 -9.32
N VAL A 347 12.71 14.04 -10.19
CA VAL A 347 13.44 12.84 -9.77
C VAL A 347 14.92 13.18 -9.79
N ALA A 348 15.58 13.10 -8.63
CA ALA A 348 16.97 13.50 -8.49
C ALA A 348 17.87 12.77 -9.50
N THR A 349 18.82 13.48 -10.13
CA THR A 349 19.63 12.94 -11.25
C THR A 349 20.47 11.73 -10.86
N TYR A 350 20.88 11.63 -9.60
CA TYR A 350 21.59 10.47 -9.03
C TYR A 350 20.66 9.32 -8.62
N SER A 351 19.36 9.55 -8.40
CA SER A 351 18.49 8.48 -7.92
C SER A 351 18.40 7.39 -8.96
N ASN A 352 18.63 6.14 -8.58
CA ASN A 352 18.28 5.03 -9.45
C ASN A 352 16.76 5.00 -9.67
N LEU A 353 16.35 4.57 -10.87
CA LEU A 353 14.94 4.37 -11.26
C LEU A 353 14.53 2.92 -10.98
N PHE A 354 13.33 2.53 -11.38
CA PHE A 354 12.66 1.31 -10.93
C PHE A 354 12.41 0.27 -12.02
N LYS A 355 13.18 0.27 -13.11
CA LYS A 355 13.09 -0.82 -14.08
C LYS A 355 13.31 -2.16 -13.36
N GLY A 356 12.37 -3.09 -13.55
CA GLY A 356 12.32 -4.38 -12.87
C GLY A 356 11.71 -4.36 -11.45
N ALA A 357 11.62 -3.22 -10.77
CA ALA A 357 11.16 -3.13 -9.37
C ALA A 357 9.95 -2.21 -9.16
N SER A 358 9.32 -1.73 -10.24
CA SER A 358 8.23 -0.73 -10.20
C SER A 358 7.04 -1.12 -9.32
N LEU A 359 6.77 -2.43 -9.20
CA LEU A 359 5.72 -3.00 -8.35
C LEU A 359 5.96 -2.79 -6.85
N TYR A 360 7.23 -2.63 -6.46
CA TYR A 360 7.70 -2.56 -5.08
C TYR A 360 8.29 -1.20 -4.73
N ALA A 361 8.11 -0.20 -5.61
CA ALA A 361 8.81 1.07 -5.52
C ALA A 361 7.90 2.26 -5.23
N VAL A 362 8.38 3.20 -4.43
CA VAL A 362 7.80 4.54 -4.26
C VAL A 362 8.89 5.60 -4.34
N LEU A 363 8.49 6.84 -4.63
CA LEU A 363 9.35 8.00 -4.52
C LEU A 363 9.10 8.75 -3.21
N ALA A 364 10.15 9.26 -2.59
CA ALA A 364 10.05 10.17 -1.46
C ALA A 364 11.08 11.30 -1.57
N PRO A 365 10.87 12.45 -0.91
CA PRO A 365 11.86 13.51 -0.86
C PRO A 365 13.19 13.00 -0.30
N GLY A 366 14.27 13.24 -1.02
CA GLY A 366 15.61 12.84 -0.59
C GLY A 366 16.68 13.86 -0.94
N GLN A 367 16.29 15.02 -1.49
CA GLN A 367 17.20 16.12 -1.81
C GLN A 367 17.05 17.25 -0.79
N TYR A 368 18.17 17.76 -0.28
CA TYR A 368 18.22 18.90 0.64
C TYR A 368 17.50 18.67 1.97
N ILE A 369 17.57 17.44 2.49
CA ILE A 369 16.89 17.05 3.72
C ILE A 369 17.76 17.43 4.92
N GLU A 370 17.21 18.24 5.83
CA GLU A 370 17.87 18.64 7.08
C GLU A 370 17.55 17.64 8.21
N SER A 371 18.57 17.12 8.88
CA SER A 371 18.41 16.22 10.03
C SER A 371 19.63 16.20 10.96
N ALA A 372 19.60 15.34 11.98
CA ALA A 372 20.58 15.29 13.06
C ALA A 372 22.02 15.10 12.55
N ASP A 373 22.95 15.94 13.01
CA ASP A 373 24.38 15.78 12.75
C ASP A 373 25.03 14.94 13.86
N ALA A 374 25.69 13.85 13.48
CA ALA A 374 26.40 12.99 14.42
C ALA A 374 27.50 13.72 15.21
N TYR A 375 28.06 14.82 14.69
CA TYR A 375 29.13 15.58 15.34
C TYR A 375 28.66 16.73 16.22
N TYR A 376 27.35 16.87 16.48
CA TYR A 376 26.84 17.88 17.40
C TYR A 376 27.55 17.82 18.76
N ASN A 377 28.06 18.95 19.22
CA ASN A 377 28.84 19.12 20.46
C ASN A 377 30.16 18.31 20.56
N LYS A 378 30.60 17.64 19.49
CA LYS A 378 31.93 17.01 19.41
C LYS A 378 32.91 17.89 18.65
N GLU A 379 34.14 18.00 19.14
CA GLU A 379 35.23 18.67 18.42
C GLU A 379 35.72 17.82 17.26
N TRP A 380 35.80 18.41 16.06
CA TRP A 380 36.29 17.73 14.88
C TRP A 380 37.26 18.56 14.04
N ASN A 381 38.14 17.87 13.32
CA ASN A 381 39.09 18.50 12.39
C ASN A 381 38.52 18.43 10.97
N SER A 382 38.13 19.57 10.39
CA SER A 382 37.40 19.67 9.11
C SER A 382 38.25 19.35 7.86
N GLY A 383 39.50 18.90 8.04
CA GLY A 383 40.40 18.47 6.96
C GLY A 383 40.92 19.59 6.06
N TYR A 384 40.33 20.79 6.11
CA TYR A 384 40.74 21.95 5.32
C TYR A 384 41.40 23.07 6.13
N GLN A 385 41.21 23.11 7.46
CA GLN A 385 41.93 24.00 8.37
C GLN A 385 42.21 23.29 9.70
N GLN A 386 43.36 23.58 10.34
CA GLN A 386 43.77 23.00 11.63
C GLN A 386 42.98 23.55 12.84
N ASN A 387 41.77 24.08 12.63
CA ASN A 387 40.92 24.56 13.71
C ASN A 387 39.85 23.50 14.01
N LYS A 388 39.72 23.14 15.29
CA LYS A 388 38.67 22.24 15.77
C LYS A 388 37.32 22.96 15.70
N GLU A 389 36.42 22.48 14.86
CA GLU A 389 35.05 22.98 14.76
C GLU A 389 34.09 22.00 15.45
N LYS A 390 33.07 22.51 16.14
CA LYS A 390 31.96 21.67 16.60
C LYS A 390 30.98 21.48 15.46
N GLY A 391 30.46 20.27 15.27
CA GLY A 391 29.36 20.05 14.32
C GLY A 391 28.13 20.88 14.72
N ASP A 392 27.41 21.37 13.72
CA ASP A 392 26.10 21.98 13.92
C ASP A 392 25.12 20.95 14.51
N LYS A 393 23.97 21.41 15.02
CA LYS A 393 22.95 20.49 15.52
C LYS A 393 22.30 19.71 14.38
N PHE A 394 22.10 20.35 13.24
CA PHE A 394 21.50 19.75 12.07
C PHE A 394 22.40 19.99 10.87
N ILE A 395 22.39 19.03 9.95
CA ILE A 395 23.09 19.11 8.67
C ILE A 395 22.12 18.75 7.56
N GLN A 396 22.33 19.33 6.39
CA GLN A 396 21.58 18.99 5.19
C GLN A 396 22.31 17.92 4.38
N MET A 397 21.60 16.87 4.00
CA MET A 397 22.12 15.79 3.14
C MET A 397 21.14 15.45 2.01
N SER A 398 21.67 14.79 0.99
CA SER A 398 20.91 14.35 -0.18
C SER A 398 21.24 12.90 -0.53
N GLY A 399 20.23 12.11 -0.90
CA GLY A 399 20.39 10.72 -1.33
C GLY A 399 19.09 9.93 -1.26
N THR A 400 19.05 8.77 -1.92
CA THR A 400 17.99 7.77 -1.66
C THR A 400 18.00 7.32 -0.19
N SER A 401 19.15 7.43 0.49
CA SER A 401 19.30 7.27 1.93
C SER A 401 18.49 8.24 2.78
N MET A 402 18.16 9.44 2.28
CA MET A 402 17.31 10.40 2.99
C MET A 402 15.83 10.18 2.67
N ALA A 403 15.52 9.67 1.46
CA ALA A 403 14.17 9.29 1.06
C ALA A 403 13.66 8.03 1.78
N THR A 404 14.53 7.03 1.95
CA THR A 404 14.22 5.74 2.61
C THR A 404 13.64 5.92 4.03
N PRO A 405 14.25 6.69 4.95
CA PRO A 405 13.71 6.89 6.30
C PRO A 405 12.42 7.69 6.32
N MET A 406 12.07 8.45 5.27
CA MET A 406 10.73 9.04 5.17
C MET A 406 9.66 7.95 4.99
N ALA A 407 9.90 7.01 4.06
CA ALA A 407 9.00 5.88 3.86
C ALA A 407 8.93 4.97 5.09
N SER A 408 10.08 4.68 5.71
CA SER A 408 10.15 3.92 6.97
C SER A 408 9.41 4.60 8.12
N GLY A 409 9.48 5.93 8.20
CA GLY A 409 8.73 6.71 9.17
C GLY A 409 7.21 6.63 8.93
N VAL A 410 6.75 6.77 7.69
CA VAL A 410 5.32 6.60 7.35
C VAL A 410 4.86 5.16 7.63
N ALA A 411 5.69 4.16 7.33
CA ALA A 411 5.42 2.78 7.68
C ALA A 411 5.25 2.58 9.20
N ALA A 412 6.06 3.25 10.03
CA ALA A 412 5.91 3.23 11.48
C ALA A 412 4.59 3.89 11.94
N LEU A 413 4.18 5.00 11.33
CA LEU A 413 2.87 5.61 11.63
C LEU A 413 1.70 4.68 11.24
N VAL A 414 1.81 3.99 10.11
CA VAL A 414 0.83 2.97 9.67
C VAL A 414 0.80 1.79 10.65
N GLN A 415 1.96 1.31 11.10
CA GLN A 415 2.04 0.23 12.10
C GLN A 415 1.38 0.63 13.43
N GLU A 416 1.57 1.87 13.91
CA GLU A 416 0.90 2.33 15.13
C GLU A 416 -0.63 2.34 14.96
N LYS A 417 -1.12 2.84 13.83
CA LYS A 417 -2.56 2.94 13.56
C LYS A 417 -3.20 1.58 13.31
N TYR A 418 -2.48 0.66 12.66
CA TYR A 418 -2.95 -0.66 12.27
C TYR A 418 -1.96 -1.74 12.76
N PRO A 419 -1.90 -1.99 14.08
CA PRO A 419 -0.89 -2.86 14.70
C PRO A 419 -0.99 -4.33 14.28
N PHE A 420 -2.14 -4.73 13.72
CA PHE A 420 -2.40 -6.07 13.21
C PHE A 420 -1.76 -6.34 11.83
N LEU A 421 -1.31 -5.30 11.11
CA LEU A 421 -0.65 -5.48 9.82
C LEU A 421 0.74 -6.12 10.01
N ASN A 422 1.09 -7.02 9.09
CA ASN A 422 2.47 -7.51 8.91
C ASN A 422 3.24 -6.63 7.92
N GLY A 423 4.54 -6.91 7.72
CA GLY A 423 5.39 -6.10 6.85
C GLY A 423 4.90 -5.96 5.42
N ALA A 424 4.41 -7.04 4.82
CA ALA A 424 3.89 -7.07 3.45
C ALA A 424 2.66 -6.18 3.32
N GLN A 425 1.76 -6.26 4.30
CA GLN A 425 0.55 -5.45 4.31
C GLN A 425 0.84 -3.97 4.59
N ILE A 426 1.85 -3.65 5.41
CA ILE A 426 2.34 -2.27 5.59
C ILE A 426 2.89 -1.75 4.24
N ALA A 427 3.69 -2.55 3.54
CA ALA A 427 4.18 -2.18 2.20
C ALA A 427 3.03 -1.99 1.20
N ASP A 428 2.03 -2.88 1.20
CA ASP A 428 0.83 -2.77 0.36
C ASP A 428 0.05 -1.48 0.64
N VAL A 429 -0.08 -1.07 1.91
CA VAL A 429 -0.67 0.23 2.24
C VAL A 429 0.14 1.36 1.57
N LEU A 430 1.45 1.46 1.82
CA LEU A 430 2.29 2.52 1.25
C LEU A 430 2.25 2.56 -0.28
N LEU A 431 2.33 1.40 -0.93
CA LEU A 431 2.37 1.25 -2.39
C LEU A 431 1.01 1.56 -3.03
N THR A 432 -0.09 1.12 -2.44
CA THR A 432 -1.43 1.33 -3.01
C THR A 432 -1.98 2.74 -2.74
N THR A 433 -1.45 3.43 -1.73
CA THR A 433 -1.81 4.81 -1.42
C THR A 433 -0.89 5.85 -2.02
N ALA A 434 0.24 5.46 -2.63
CA ALA A 434 1.13 6.39 -3.32
C ALA A 434 0.37 7.26 -4.34
N ASN A 435 0.71 8.55 -4.40
CA ASN A 435 0.13 9.48 -5.34
C ASN A 435 0.72 9.25 -6.73
N ASN A 436 -0.10 8.67 -7.61
CA ASN A 436 0.25 8.36 -9.00
C ASN A 436 -0.38 9.34 -10.00
N ASN A 437 -1.03 10.41 -9.54
CA ASN A 437 -1.60 11.47 -10.39
C ASN A 437 -0.49 12.43 -10.86
N LEU A 438 0.42 11.91 -11.70
CA LEU A 438 1.66 12.58 -12.10
C LEU A 438 1.67 12.97 -13.58
N GLU A 439 1.90 14.25 -13.86
CA GLU A 439 2.32 14.74 -15.16
C GLU A 439 3.85 14.59 -15.27
N ALA A 440 4.28 13.67 -16.14
CA ALA A 440 5.69 13.39 -16.37
C ALA A 440 6.28 14.37 -17.40
N PRO A 441 7.58 14.70 -17.31
CA PRO A 441 8.28 15.38 -18.39
C PRO A 441 8.42 14.46 -19.61
N LYS A 442 8.67 15.05 -20.79
CA LYS A 442 8.93 14.31 -22.04
C LYS A 442 10.13 13.37 -21.91
N LEU A 443 11.21 13.86 -21.31
CA LEU A 443 12.42 13.11 -21.01
C LEU A 443 13.10 13.63 -19.74
N MET A 444 14.02 12.84 -19.20
CA MET A 444 14.92 13.23 -18.11
C MET A 444 16.36 12.80 -18.36
N VAL A 445 17.30 13.52 -17.73
CA VAL A 445 18.73 13.22 -17.80
C VAL A 445 19.19 12.65 -16.46
N LYS A 446 19.85 11.50 -16.51
CA LYS A 446 20.47 10.85 -15.36
C LYS A 446 21.97 11.05 -15.38
N THR A 447 22.57 11.24 -14.20
CA THR A 447 23.99 11.51 -14.04
C THR A 447 24.66 10.33 -13.37
N HIS A 448 25.71 9.81 -14.00
CA HIS A 448 26.52 8.69 -13.51
C HIS A 448 27.90 9.23 -13.13
N VAL A 449 28.27 9.14 -11.86
CA VAL A 449 29.54 9.64 -11.34
C VAL A 449 30.45 8.48 -11.01
N PHE A 450 31.56 8.36 -11.74
CA PHE A 450 32.52 7.28 -11.49
C PHE A 450 33.78 7.74 -10.74
N ASN A 451 34.13 9.03 -10.81
CA ASN A 451 35.13 9.72 -9.98
C ASN A 451 35.01 11.26 -10.24
N ASP A 452 35.78 12.06 -9.50
CA ASP A 452 35.76 13.55 -9.52
C ASP A 452 35.94 14.21 -10.89
N GLN A 453 36.26 13.46 -11.95
CA GLN A 453 36.55 13.99 -13.29
C GLN A 453 35.78 13.29 -14.43
N ASN A 454 35.05 12.20 -14.19
CA ASN A 454 34.35 11.43 -15.24
C ASN A 454 32.85 11.30 -14.96
N ILE A 455 32.08 12.26 -15.46
CA ILE A 455 30.62 12.24 -15.44
C ILE A 455 30.11 11.68 -16.76
N LYS A 456 29.18 10.71 -16.70
CA LYS A 456 28.46 10.19 -17.86
C LYS A 456 26.96 10.40 -17.71
N TYR A 457 26.23 10.29 -18.82
CA TYR A 457 24.79 10.56 -18.86
C TYR A 457 23.98 9.40 -19.44
N SER A 458 22.74 9.28 -18.97
CA SER A 458 21.66 8.60 -19.69
C SER A 458 20.51 9.56 -19.93
N ILE A 459 19.83 9.39 -21.05
CA ILE A 459 18.63 10.14 -21.43
C ILE A 459 17.46 9.15 -21.40
N VAL A 460 16.49 9.43 -20.55
CA VAL A 460 15.32 8.59 -20.35
C VAL A 460 14.10 9.32 -20.89
N TYR A 461 13.58 8.83 -21.99
CA TYR A 461 12.27 9.21 -22.52
C TYR A 461 11.17 8.50 -21.73
N ILE A 462 10.10 9.20 -21.35
CA ILE A 462 9.06 8.67 -20.47
C ILE A 462 7.77 8.46 -21.24
N SER A 463 7.35 7.20 -21.43
CA SER A 463 6.13 6.86 -22.16
C SER A 463 4.88 7.27 -21.38
N ASP A 464 3.89 7.81 -22.08
CA ASP A 464 2.75 8.49 -21.47
C ASP A 464 1.76 7.53 -20.78
N TYR A 465 1.19 8.01 -19.68
CA TYR A 465 0.17 7.31 -18.91
C TYR A 465 -1.23 7.80 -19.21
N GLN A 466 -1.48 8.94 -19.92
CA GLN A 466 -2.87 9.37 -20.24
C GLN A 466 -3.19 10.25 -21.49
N ASN A 467 -2.34 10.45 -22.49
CA ASN A 467 -2.72 11.17 -23.74
C ASN A 467 -2.23 10.48 -25.03
N ASN A 468 -2.58 9.22 -25.30
CA ASN A 468 -2.52 8.53 -26.62
C ASN A 468 -1.30 8.83 -27.54
N SER A 469 -0.15 9.25 -27.00
CA SER A 469 1.06 9.63 -27.72
C SER A 469 2.24 9.17 -26.87
N THR A 470 2.94 8.14 -27.32
CA THR A 470 4.14 7.66 -26.65
C THR A 470 5.29 8.64 -26.91
N ASN A 471 5.95 9.14 -25.86
CA ASN A 471 7.21 9.87 -26.00
C ASN A 471 8.34 8.86 -26.19
N ASP A 472 8.33 8.12 -27.30
CA ASP A 472 9.41 7.17 -27.56
C ASP A 472 10.68 7.90 -27.97
N VAL A 473 11.84 7.25 -27.77
CA VAL A 473 13.12 7.74 -28.29
C VAL A 473 12.96 8.06 -29.79
N PRO A 474 13.25 9.30 -30.22
CA PRO A 474 13.07 9.69 -31.61
C PRO A 474 14.06 8.94 -32.49
N THR A 475 13.56 8.36 -33.57
CA THR A 475 14.36 7.57 -34.52
C THR A 475 14.21 8.08 -35.94
N LYS A 476 15.20 7.80 -36.79
CA LYS A 476 15.16 8.00 -38.24
C LYS A 476 15.70 6.78 -38.96
N ASP A 477 15.32 6.62 -40.22
CA ASP A 477 15.90 5.59 -41.08
C ASP A 477 17.19 6.13 -41.71
N GLU A 478 18.29 5.40 -41.53
CA GLU A 478 19.55 5.61 -42.22
C GLU A 478 19.96 4.30 -42.91
N ASN A 479 20.04 4.30 -44.24
CA ASN A 479 20.43 3.13 -45.04
C ASN A 479 19.61 1.85 -44.75
N GLY A 480 18.30 2.01 -44.50
CA GLY A 480 17.40 0.90 -44.18
C GLY A 480 17.52 0.37 -42.74
N LYS A 481 18.29 1.03 -41.87
CA LYS A 481 18.38 0.74 -40.44
C LYS A 481 17.76 1.88 -39.63
N LYS A 482 16.89 1.52 -38.68
CA LYS A 482 16.34 2.47 -37.69
C LYS A 482 17.43 2.84 -36.68
N VAL A 483 17.79 4.11 -36.61
CA VAL A 483 18.81 4.65 -35.69
C VAL A 483 18.22 5.81 -34.86
N ILE A 484 18.86 6.16 -33.75
CA ILE A 484 18.42 7.28 -32.92
C ILE A 484 18.62 8.59 -33.67
N ASN A 485 17.58 9.44 -33.70
CA ASN A 485 17.65 10.77 -34.27
C ASN A 485 18.27 11.75 -33.25
N ILE A 486 19.60 11.75 -33.16
CA ILE A 486 20.37 12.56 -32.21
C ILE A 486 20.08 14.06 -32.32
N GLU A 487 19.80 14.57 -33.52
CA GLU A 487 19.44 15.97 -33.71
C GLU A 487 18.08 16.31 -33.08
N GLN A 488 17.13 15.38 -33.10
CA GLN A 488 15.88 15.55 -32.36
C GLN A 488 16.11 15.41 -30.85
N VAL A 489 16.95 14.48 -30.40
CA VAL A 489 17.32 14.35 -28.97
C VAL A 489 17.91 15.65 -28.43
N LYS A 490 18.83 16.29 -29.17
CA LYS A 490 19.41 17.59 -28.78
C LYS A 490 18.35 18.69 -28.70
N LYS A 491 17.42 18.77 -29.65
CA LYS A 491 16.29 19.71 -29.61
C LYS A 491 15.41 19.47 -28.38
N ASP A 492 15.09 18.22 -28.09
CA ASP A 492 14.27 17.86 -26.94
C ASP A 492 14.96 18.23 -25.61
N LEU A 493 16.30 18.06 -25.53
CA LEU A 493 17.10 18.53 -24.39
C LEU A 493 17.07 20.06 -24.25
N GLN A 494 17.09 20.80 -25.36
CA GLN A 494 16.95 22.26 -25.38
C GLN A 494 15.56 22.71 -24.91
N GLU A 495 14.51 22.03 -25.35
CA GLU A 495 13.12 22.31 -24.97
C GLU A 495 12.90 22.20 -23.45
N ILE A 496 13.61 21.29 -22.77
CA ILE A 496 13.57 21.14 -21.30
C ILE A 496 14.61 22.00 -20.56
N GLY A 497 15.37 22.84 -21.27
CA GLY A 497 16.21 23.90 -20.70
C GLY A 497 17.71 23.65 -20.67
N TYR A 498 18.23 22.59 -21.27
CA TYR A 498 19.68 22.40 -21.43
C TYR A 498 20.22 23.27 -22.59
N GLY A 499 21.29 24.04 -22.35
CA GLY A 499 21.92 24.87 -23.39
C GLY A 499 21.31 26.26 -23.66
N VAL A 500 20.35 26.74 -22.86
CA VAL A 500 19.86 28.13 -22.97
C VAL A 500 20.93 29.09 -22.41
N ASN A 501 21.70 29.73 -23.29
CA ASN A 501 22.56 30.87 -22.95
C ASN A 501 21.66 32.06 -22.65
N ASN A 502 21.67 32.57 -21.41
CA ASN A 502 21.04 33.86 -21.14
C ASN A 502 21.94 34.97 -21.72
N PRO A 503 21.50 35.79 -22.69
CA PRO A 503 22.38 36.74 -23.38
C PRO A 503 22.92 37.91 -22.52
N GLN A 504 22.67 37.94 -21.20
CA GLN A 504 23.00 39.06 -20.31
C GLN A 504 23.88 38.70 -19.11
N GLN A 505 24.96 37.94 -19.29
CA GLN A 505 26.00 37.87 -18.25
C GLN A 505 27.38 38.25 -18.78
N ASN A 506 27.52 39.55 -19.00
CA ASN A 506 28.81 40.21 -19.03
C ASN A 506 29.08 40.83 -17.65
N THR A 507 30.29 40.57 -17.14
CA THR A 507 31.00 41.28 -16.06
C THR A 507 30.75 40.92 -14.58
N ASN A 508 31.86 40.48 -13.95
CA ASN A 508 32.27 40.69 -12.55
C ASN A 508 31.48 40.01 -11.41
N ILE A 509 31.89 38.80 -11.02
CA ILE A 509 31.68 38.30 -9.65
C ILE A 509 33.02 37.78 -9.08
N SER A 510 33.40 38.36 -7.95
CA SER A 510 34.65 38.12 -7.23
C SER A 510 34.68 36.73 -6.55
N ARG A 511 35.82 36.05 -6.66
CA ARG A 511 36.15 34.76 -6.04
C ARG A 511 36.41 34.91 -4.53
N THR A 512 35.63 34.22 -3.70
CA THR A 512 36.01 33.67 -2.39
C THR A 512 35.14 32.39 -2.22
N GLN A 513 35.58 31.19 -1.87
CA GLN A 513 36.75 30.66 -1.16
C GLN A 513 37.29 29.38 -1.87
N SER A 514 38.55 29.06 -1.55
CA SER A 514 39.44 27.95 -1.95
C SER A 514 38.91 26.75 -2.75
N VAL A 515 39.31 26.67 -4.04
CA VAL A 515 39.51 25.42 -4.78
C VAL A 515 40.92 25.49 -5.39
N ALA A 516 41.80 24.56 -5.06
CA ALA A 516 43.21 24.59 -5.44
C ALA A 516 43.50 23.90 -6.80
N LYS A 517 44.10 24.70 -7.69
CA LYS A 517 45.14 24.39 -8.72
C LYS A 517 44.88 23.38 -9.87
N ALA A 518 44.50 23.99 -11.02
CA ALA A 518 44.84 23.77 -12.45
C ALA A 518 45.59 22.50 -12.95
N THR A 519 45.12 21.87 -14.04
CA THR A 519 45.57 21.95 -15.48
C THR A 519 44.52 21.23 -16.41
N PRO A 520 44.64 21.15 -17.76
CA PRO A 520 43.81 21.81 -18.79
C PRO A 520 42.69 20.98 -19.47
N LEU A 521 41.73 21.69 -20.10
CA LEU A 521 40.67 21.30 -21.06
C LEU A 521 39.75 20.09 -20.76
N ASN A 522 38.52 20.38 -20.31
CA ASN A 522 37.30 19.64 -20.65
C ASN A 522 36.08 20.56 -20.42
N GLU A 523 35.26 20.77 -21.46
CA GLU A 523 34.19 21.79 -21.49
C GLU A 523 32.90 21.40 -20.75
N CYS A 524 32.87 20.25 -20.07
CA CYS A 524 31.76 19.83 -19.20
C CYS A 524 32.08 20.12 -17.71
N LYS A 525 32.26 21.39 -17.31
CA LYS A 525 32.54 21.75 -15.91
C LYS A 525 31.30 21.70 -15.02
N LEU A 526 31.48 21.18 -13.79
CA LEU A 526 30.54 21.10 -12.65
C LEU A 526 29.74 22.37 -12.29
N ASN A 527 30.10 23.54 -12.83
CA ASN A 527 29.52 24.84 -12.46
C ASN A 527 28.74 25.52 -13.60
N SER A 528 28.56 24.85 -14.74
CA SER A 528 27.76 25.31 -15.89
C SER A 528 26.81 24.20 -16.34
N SER A 529 25.57 24.54 -16.70
CA SER A 529 24.61 23.57 -17.24
C SER A 529 25.21 22.92 -18.49
N PRO A 530 25.25 21.57 -18.58
CA PRO A 530 25.79 20.92 -19.77
C PRO A 530 24.92 21.28 -20.97
N VAL A 531 25.55 21.74 -22.06
CA VAL A 531 24.87 21.93 -23.34
C VAL A 531 24.48 20.56 -23.91
N PRO A 532 23.42 20.46 -24.73
CA PRO A 532 22.97 19.19 -25.31
C PRO A 532 24.08 18.36 -25.94
N GLU A 533 25.04 19.01 -26.61
CA GLU A 533 26.22 18.38 -27.20
C GLU A 533 27.09 17.68 -26.15
N CYS A 534 27.38 18.34 -25.01
CA CYS A 534 28.14 17.75 -23.91
C CYS A 534 27.45 16.49 -23.36
N ILE A 535 26.11 16.49 -23.26
CA ILE A 535 25.33 15.33 -22.79
C ILE A 535 25.43 14.19 -23.80
N THR A 536 25.18 14.46 -25.08
CA THR A 536 25.19 13.42 -26.13
C THR A 536 26.58 12.85 -26.39
N ASP A 537 27.64 13.63 -26.18
CA ASP A 537 29.02 13.19 -26.37
C ASP A 537 29.57 12.42 -25.16
N ASN A 538 28.93 12.55 -23.99
CA ASN A 538 29.31 11.87 -22.75
C ASN A 538 28.26 10.86 -22.27
N LEU A 539 27.55 10.24 -23.20
CA LEU A 539 26.65 9.13 -22.89
C LEU A 539 27.42 7.96 -22.29
N ILE A 540 26.78 7.26 -21.36
CA ILE A 540 27.33 6.07 -20.74
C ILE A 540 27.56 4.96 -21.77
N GLN A 541 28.67 4.22 -21.63
CA GLN A 541 29.13 3.24 -22.63
C GLN A 541 29.24 1.84 -22.02
N THR A 542 29.08 0.82 -22.86
CA THR A 542 29.25 -0.61 -22.56
C THR A 542 30.60 -1.09 -23.10
N LYS A 543 31.36 -1.83 -22.28
CA LYS A 543 32.68 -2.35 -22.72
C LYS A 543 32.59 -3.57 -23.62
N ASP A 544 31.56 -4.39 -23.40
CA ASP A 544 31.46 -5.72 -24.01
C ASP A 544 30.78 -5.70 -25.39
N GLU A 545 30.19 -4.56 -25.79
CA GLU A 545 29.51 -4.39 -27.08
C GLU A 545 30.48 -3.95 -28.20
N ASN A 546 31.77 -3.72 -27.90
CA ASN A 546 32.78 -3.40 -28.91
C ASN A 546 34.18 -3.97 -28.61
N PRO A 547 34.40 -5.29 -28.72
CA PRO A 547 35.62 -5.96 -28.27
C PRO A 547 36.90 -5.70 -29.08
N THR A 548 36.93 -4.75 -30.05
CA THR A 548 38.11 -4.55 -30.93
C THR A 548 38.66 -3.14 -31.08
N SER A 549 38.15 -2.11 -30.37
CA SER A 549 38.86 -0.82 -30.36
C SER A 549 38.51 0.01 -29.14
N ASP A 550 39.48 0.78 -28.65
CA ASP A 550 39.35 1.83 -27.63
C ASP A 550 38.45 3.02 -28.10
N LYS A 551 37.35 2.76 -28.80
CA LYS A 551 36.46 3.77 -29.40
C LYS A 551 35.05 3.69 -28.82
N SER A 552 34.57 4.84 -28.32
CA SER A 552 33.18 5.07 -27.89
C SER A 552 32.18 4.70 -29.00
N LEU A 553 31.03 4.14 -28.63
CA LEU A 553 29.91 3.92 -29.55
C LEU A 553 29.35 5.28 -29.99
N ASP A 554 29.08 5.43 -31.28
CA ASP A 554 28.40 6.61 -31.82
C ASP A 554 27.01 6.74 -31.13
N PRO A 555 26.66 7.92 -30.57
CA PRO A 555 25.40 8.15 -29.88
C PRO A 555 24.17 7.63 -30.62
N LYS A 556 24.15 7.67 -31.96
CA LYS A 556 22.99 7.22 -32.75
C LYS A 556 22.71 5.71 -32.66
N TYR A 557 23.67 4.94 -32.18
CA TYR A 557 23.55 3.50 -31.92
C TYR A 557 23.52 3.16 -30.43
N ASN A 558 23.63 4.14 -29.53
CA ASN A 558 23.72 3.91 -28.08
C ASN A 558 22.32 3.80 -27.42
N HIS A 559 21.64 2.69 -27.72
CA HIS A 559 20.31 2.38 -27.18
C HIS A 559 20.31 2.06 -25.66
N ASN A 560 21.49 1.88 -25.05
CA ASN A 560 21.63 1.62 -23.63
C ASN A 560 21.68 2.91 -22.80
N ALA A 561 22.13 4.01 -23.42
CA ALA A 561 22.19 5.32 -22.79
C ALA A 561 20.98 6.20 -23.10
N ILE A 562 20.33 6.02 -24.26
CA ILE A 562 19.12 6.74 -24.65
C ILE A 562 17.97 5.74 -24.77
N ILE A 563 17.08 5.73 -23.77
CA ILE A 563 16.10 4.66 -23.56
C ILE A 563 14.69 5.20 -23.29
N THR A 564 13.67 4.46 -23.73
CA THR A 564 12.28 4.68 -23.29
C THR A 564 11.99 3.85 -22.04
N LEU A 565 11.43 4.46 -21.00
CA LEU A 565 10.86 3.79 -19.84
C LEU A 565 9.39 4.19 -19.65
N THR A 566 8.62 3.30 -19.04
CA THR A 566 7.25 3.62 -18.61
C THR A 566 7.23 4.55 -17.39
N LYS A 567 6.12 5.27 -17.18
CA LYS A 567 5.94 6.06 -15.95
C LYS A 567 6.15 5.24 -14.67
N GLU A 568 5.72 3.98 -14.64
CA GLU A 568 5.91 3.11 -13.46
C GLU A 568 7.38 2.70 -13.28
N GLU A 569 8.13 2.48 -14.36
CA GLU A 569 9.59 2.23 -14.25
C GLU A 569 10.37 3.46 -13.81
N VAL A 570 9.83 4.67 -13.98
CA VAL A 570 10.46 5.92 -13.51
C VAL A 570 9.98 6.32 -12.12
N PHE A 571 8.68 6.22 -11.83
CA PHE A 571 8.04 6.76 -10.62
C PHE A 571 7.56 5.67 -9.64
N GLY A 572 7.69 4.39 -9.99
CA GLY A 572 7.18 3.28 -9.17
C GLY A 572 5.66 3.30 -9.10
N GLN A 573 5.12 3.06 -7.91
CA GLN A 573 3.69 3.22 -7.63
C GLN A 573 3.30 4.70 -7.42
N GLY A 574 4.24 5.63 -7.43
CA GLY A 574 4.02 7.07 -7.26
C GLY A 574 4.81 7.65 -6.10
N ILE A 575 4.42 8.84 -5.67
CA ILE A 575 5.02 9.56 -4.54
C ILE A 575 4.38 9.09 -3.22
N LEU A 576 5.19 8.85 -2.19
CA LEU A 576 4.74 8.52 -0.85
C LEU A 576 3.67 9.52 -0.35
N ASP A 577 2.54 9.02 0.15
CA ASP A 577 1.46 9.84 0.71
C ASP A 577 1.05 9.30 2.08
N ALA A 578 1.56 9.94 3.14
CA ALA A 578 1.29 9.57 4.52
C ALA A 578 -0.18 9.78 4.90
N SER A 579 -0.79 10.86 4.38
CA SER A 579 -2.16 11.22 4.69
C SER A 579 -3.14 10.16 4.17
N LYS A 580 -2.89 9.63 2.97
CA LYS A 580 -3.67 8.56 2.38
C LYS A 580 -3.29 7.19 2.95
N ALA A 581 -2.01 6.92 3.24
CA ALA A 581 -1.56 5.69 3.89
C ALA A 581 -2.25 5.46 5.25
N LEU A 582 -2.42 6.53 6.04
CA LEU A 582 -3.13 6.46 7.32
C LEU A 582 -4.64 6.23 7.17
N ASN A 583 -5.21 6.21 5.98
CA ASN A 583 -6.60 5.81 5.74
C ASN A 583 -6.73 4.30 5.40
N GLY A 584 -5.64 3.54 5.44
CA GLY A 584 -5.62 2.10 5.23
C GLY A 584 -5.36 1.70 3.77
N LEU A 585 -5.63 0.44 3.44
CA LEU A 585 -5.38 -0.10 2.09
C LEU A 585 -6.25 0.60 1.02
N ALA A 586 -5.73 0.80 -0.19
CA ALA A 586 -6.48 1.43 -1.29
C ALA A 586 -6.64 0.54 -2.56
N ARG A 587 -5.98 -0.61 -2.61
CA ARG A 587 -6.10 -1.54 -3.74
C ARG A 587 -5.78 -2.97 -3.31
N LEU A 588 -6.53 -3.94 -3.84
CA LEU A 588 -6.20 -5.35 -3.81
C LEU A 588 -5.42 -5.68 -5.09
N ASP A 589 -4.14 -5.98 -4.95
CA ASP A 589 -3.23 -6.08 -6.09
C ASP A 589 -2.74 -7.50 -6.30
N SER A 590 -3.29 -8.23 -7.27
CA SER A 590 -2.91 -9.63 -7.48
C SER A 590 -1.48 -9.80 -7.97
N ASN A 591 -0.84 -8.76 -8.49
CA ASN A 591 0.59 -8.79 -8.84
C ASN A 591 1.48 -8.95 -7.61
N ARG A 592 0.96 -8.62 -6.42
CA ARG A 592 1.68 -8.81 -5.15
C ARG A 592 1.11 -9.94 -4.32
N LEU A 593 0.25 -10.80 -4.87
CA LEU A 593 -0.29 -11.96 -4.15
C LEU A 593 0.43 -13.23 -4.56
N ASN A 594 0.53 -14.19 -3.65
CA ASN A 594 1.31 -15.41 -3.83
C ASN A 594 0.40 -16.61 -4.09
N LEU A 595 0.97 -17.78 -4.38
CA LEU A 595 0.22 -19.04 -4.57
C LEU A 595 -0.73 -19.36 -3.41
N LYS A 596 -0.32 -19.08 -2.16
CA LYS A 596 -1.13 -19.31 -0.95
C LYS A 596 -2.37 -18.42 -0.84
N ASP A 597 -2.41 -17.32 -1.58
CA ASP A 597 -3.53 -16.39 -1.60
C ASP A 597 -4.63 -16.83 -2.59
N ILE A 598 -4.37 -17.84 -3.41
CA ILE A 598 -5.33 -18.39 -4.38
C ILE A 598 -6.17 -19.49 -3.72
N GLN A 599 -7.49 -19.35 -3.75
CA GLN A 599 -8.41 -20.35 -3.21
C GLN A 599 -9.46 -20.75 -4.24
N ASN A 600 -9.88 -22.02 -4.19
CA ASN A 600 -11.11 -22.44 -4.85
C ASN A 600 -12.28 -21.76 -4.15
N PHE A 601 -13.07 -21.01 -4.89
CA PHE A 601 -14.22 -20.31 -4.34
C PHE A 601 -15.29 -20.13 -5.40
N GLN A 602 -16.41 -20.81 -5.21
CA GLN A 602 -17.61 -20.60 -6.00
C GLN A 602 -18.48 -19.53 -5.33
N GLU A 603 -18.87 -18.52 -6.11
CA GLU A 603 -19.93 -17.60 -5.70
C GLU A 603 -21.28 -18.34 -5.70
N ILE A 604 -22.26 -17.83 -4.93
CA ILE A 604 -23.61 -18.40 -4.68
C ILE A 604 -24.04 -19.41 -5.77
N PRO A 605 -24.35 -20.67 -5.41
CA PRO A 605 -24.70 -21.68 -6.41
C PRO A 605 -25.86 -21.19 -7.25
N GLN A 606 -25.67 -21.09 -8.57
CA GLN A 606 -26.81 -20.99 -9.47
C GLN A 606 -27.66 -22.25 -9.27
N GLN A 607 -28.96 -22.07 -9.00
CA GLN A 607 -29.94 -23.09 -9.38
C GLN A 607 -29.72 -23.30 -10.89
N ASP A 608 -29.28 -24.50 -11.24
CA ASP A 608 -28.93 -24.96 -12.60
C ASP A 608 -27.56 -24.51 -13.14
N ASP A 609 -26.45 -25.05 -12.61
CA ASP A 609 -25.32 -25.38 -13.51
C ASP A 609 -24.43 -26.53 -13.00
N LEU A 610 -24.90 -27.76 -13.22
CA LEU A 610 -24.05 -28.94 -13.41
C LEU A 610 -24.52 -29.66 -14.67
N SER A 611 -24.56 -28.95 -15.79
CA SER A 611 -24.43 -29.58 -17.09
C SER A 611 -23.21 -28.98 -17.75
N ALA A 612 -22.21 -29.81 -18.02
CA ALA A 612 -21.04 -29.44 -18.78
C ALA A 612 -21.47 -28.84 -20.14
N GLN A 613 -21.61 -27.52 -20.22
CA GLN A 613 -21.71 -26.85 -21.50
C GLN A 613 -20.31 -26.78 -22.10
N ALA A 614 -20.01 -27.78 -22.92
CA ALA A 614 -18.99 -27.69 -23.94
C ALA A 614 -19.31 -26.46 -24.81
N LEU A 615 -18.54 -25.38 -24.61
CA LEU A 615 -18.59 -24.21 -25.48
C LEU A 615 -18.07 -24.60 -26.87
N ASN A 616 -18.99 -24.70 -27.82
CA ASN A 616 -18.69 -24.64 -29.25
C ASN A 616 -18.12 -23.25 -29.54
N ILE A 617 -16.84 -23.17 -29.92
CA ILE A 617 -16.22 -21.94 -30.39
C ILE A 617 -15.73 -22.19 -31.82
N GLN A 618 -16.54 -21.77 -32.79
CA GLN A 618 -16.08 -21.48 -34.15
C GLN A 618 -15.94 -19.96 -34.29
N ASP A 619 -14.77 -19.56 -34.79
CA ASP A 619 -14.34 -18.26 -35.31
C ASP A 619 -14.15 -17.05 -34.36
N ALA A 620 -12.87 -16.65 -34.20
CA ALA A 620 -12.37 -15.32 -34.60
C ALA A 620 -10.84 -15.24 -34.45
N GLN A 621 -10.22 -14.45 -35.33
CA GLN A 621 -8.78 -14.28 -35.53
C GLN A 621 -8.12 -13.50 -34.38
N SER A 622 -7.20 -14.14 -33.66
CA SER A 622 -6.16 -13.58 -32.78
C SER A 622 -5.15 -14.70 -32.48
N PRO A 623 -3.91 -14.44 -31.99
CA PRO A 623 -2.89 -15.48 -31.82
C PRO A 623 -3.43 -16.55 -30.86
N LYS A 624 -3.70 -17.75 -31.37
CA LYS A 624 -4.50 -18.75 -30.66
C LYS A 624 -3.67 -19.38 -29.54
N LEU A 625 -4.09 -19.14 -28.29
CA LEU A 625 -3.77 -20.01 -27.15
C LEU A 625 -4.09 -21.47 -27.52
N SER A 626 -3.32 -22.42 -27.01
CA SER A 626 -3.61 -23.84 -27.23
C SER A 626 -4.99 -24.21 -26.64
N GLN A 627 -5.63 -25.24 -27.18
CA GLN A 627 -6.93 -25.70 -26.67
C GLN A 627 -6.88 -26.08 -25.18
N GLN A 628 -5.74 -26.61 -24.73
CA GLN A 628 -5.50 -26.96 -23.32
C GLN A 628 -5.39 -25.71 -22.44
N GLU A 629 -4.67 -24.68 -22.88
CA GLU A 629 -4.56 -23.40 -22.16
C GLU A 629 -5.91 -22.69 -22.06
N GLN A 630 -6.72 -22.71 -23.13
CA GLN A 630 -8.06 -22.13 -23.11
C GLN A 630 -8.99 -22.84 -22.12
N LYS A 631 -8.91 -24.18 -22.05
CA LYS A 631 -9.64 -24.99 -21.07
C LYS A 631 -9.20 -24.66 -19.64
N ASN A 632 -7.89 -24.57 -19.39
CA ASN A 632 -7.33 -24.21 -18.09
C ASN A 632 -7.77 -22.80 -17.66
N LYS A 633 -7.70 -21.81 -18.56
CA LYS A 633 -8.15 -20.44 -18.32
C LYS A 633 -9.61 -20.40 -17.89
N ASN A 634 -10.50 -21.04 -18.66
CA ASN A 634 -11.94 -21.05 -18.36
C ASN A 634 -12.21 -21.70 -16.99
N LEU A 635 -11.57 -22.84 -16.70
CA LEU A 635 -11.72 -23.52 -15.41
C LEU A 635 -11.23 -22.67 -14.23
N ILE A 636 -10.03 -22.06 -14.34
CA ILE A 636 -9.46 -21.24 -13.26
C ILE A 636 -10.33 -20.00 -13.03
N SER A 637 -10.69 -19.28 -14.10
CA SER A 637 -11.48 -18.03 -14.00
C SER A 637 -12.88 -18.22 -13.40
N SER A 638 -13.43 -19.43 -13.47
CA SER A 638 -14.76 -19.78 -12.95
C SER A 638 -14.73 -20.39 -11.54
N THR A 639 -13.61 -20.97 -11.12
CA THR A 639 -13.52 -21.75 -9.87
C THR A 639 -12.57 -21.18 -8.83
N LYS A 640 -11.65 -20.28 -9.20
CA LYS A 640 -10.63 -19.73 -8.30
C LYS A 640 -10.72 -18.21 -8.18
N GLN A 641 -10.37 -17.71 -7.00
CA GLN A 641 -10.17 -16.29 -6.73
C GLN A 641 -8.89 -16.11 -5.92
N ALA A 642 -8.28 -14.92 -6.02
CA ALA A 642 -7.19 -14.53 -5.14
C ALA A 642 -7.76 -13.72 -3.96
N PHE A 643 -7.22 -13.93 -2.76
CA PHE A 643 -7.73 -13.28 -1.55
C PHE A 643 -6.62 -12.56 -0.80
N TYR A 644 -6.80 -11.26 -0.60
CA TYR A 644 -6.02 -10.50 0.35
C TYR A 644 -6.57 -10.78 1.76
N THR A 645 -5.76 -11.35 2.64
CA THR A 645 -6.22 -11.74 3.99
C THR A 645 -5.75 -10.73 5.03
N LEU A 646 -6.69 -10.23 5.83
CA LEU A 646 -6.46 -9.39 7.00
C LEU A 646 -6.81 -10.16 8.28
N ASP A 647 -5.84 -10.31 9.16
CA ASP A 647 -6.03 -10.88 10.50
C ASP A 647 -6.02 -9.74 11.52
N THR A 648 -7.17 -9.35 12.05
CA THR A 648 -7.27 -8.26 13.02
C THR A 648 -7.20 -8.76 14.46
N THR A 649 -6.53 -9.89 14.70
CA THR A 649 -6.26 -10.37 16.05
C THR A 649 -5.35 -9.37 16.75
N THR A 650 -5.78 -8.91 17.92
CA THR A 650 -4.97 -8.06 18.79
C THR A 650 -5.18 -8.48 20.24
N ASN A 651 -4.32 -8.02 21.15
CA ASN A 651 -4.45 -8.30 22.58
C ASN A 651 -5.77 -7.77 23.18
N ASN A 652 -6.44 -6.83 22.51
CA ASN A 652 -7.76 -6.36 22.88
C ASN A 652 -8.79 -6.73 21.80
N PRO A 653 -9.64 -7.76 22.00
CA PRO A 653 -10.58 -8.20 20.99
C PRO A 653 -11.66 -7.17 20.65
N THR A 654 -11.86 -6.12 21.45
CA THR A 654 -12.80 -5.02 21.15
C THR A 654 -12.19 -3.91 20.30
N SER A 655 -10.95 -4.07 19.83
CA SER A 655 -10.29 -3.07 18.99
C SER A 655 -11.02 -2.88 17.66
N THR A 656 -11.23 -1.62 17.30
CA THR A 656 -11.88 -1.20 16.05
C THR A 656 -10.91 -0.43 15.18
N PHE A 657 -10.80 -0.83 13.91
CA PHE A 657 -9.94 -0.21 12.91
C PHE A 657 -10.76 0.23 11.71
N THR A 658 -10.47 1.39 11.16
CA THR A 658 -11.18 1.91 9.99
C THR A 658 -10.24 2.05 8.81
N PHE A 659 -10.60 1.43 7.68
CA PHE A 659 -10.08 1.76 6.37
C PHE A 659 -11.09 2.67 5.66
N SER A 660 -10.66 3.90 5.42
CA SER A 660 -11.48 4.97 4.82
C SER A 660 -11.14 5.26 3.37
N ASN A 661 -10.07 4.67 2.84
CA ASN A 661 -9.78 4.71 1.41
C ASN A 661 -10.80 3.89 0.61
N ASP A 662 -10.99 4.30 -0.64
CA ASP A 662 -11.64 3.48 -1.67
C ASP A 662 -10.72 2.31 -2.01
N ILE A 663 -11.23 1.08 -1.98
CA ILE A 663 -10.45 -0.11 -2.30
C ILE A 663 -10.83 -0.62 -3.70
N SER A 664 -9.87 -0.50 -4.63
CA SER A 664 -9.98 -1.04 -5.99
C SER A 664 -9.34 -2.43 -6.12
N GLN A 665 -9.37 -3.04 -7.30
CA GLN A 665 -8.53 -4.20 -7.61
C GLN A 665 -7.60 -3.93 -8.80
N ARG A 666 -6.41 -4.53 -8.79
CA ARG A 666 -5.56 -4.70 -9.97
C ARG A 666 -5.35 -6.19 -10.21
N THR A 667 -5.68 -6.63 -11.42
CA THR A 667 -5.45 -8.02 -11.87
C THR A 667 -4.01 -8.21 -12.34
N TRP A 668 -3.63 -9.46 -12.53
CA TRP A 668 -2.28 -9.85 -12.90
C TRP A 668 -1.89 -9.29 -14.27
N ASP A 669 -0.65 -8.84 -14.39
CA ASP A 669 -0.04 -8.38 -15.63
C ASP A 669 1.40 -8.88 -15.70
N ASN A 670 1.69 -9.72 -16.69
CA ASN A 670 3.00 -10.36 -16.88
C ASN A 670 4.15 -9.35 -17.01
N LYS A 671 3.88 -8.09 -17.36
CA LYS A 671 4.93 -7.07 -17.52
C LYS A 671 5.73 -6.78 -16.24
N TYR A 672 5.18 -7.09 -15.07
CA TYR A 672 5.86 -6.86 -13.77
C TYR A 672 6.73 -8.04 -13.32
N HIS A 673 6.67 -9.17 -14.03
CA HIS A 673 7.12 -10.47 -13.54
C HIS A 673 8.17 -11.06 -14.48
N LEU A 674 9.22 -11.63 -13.93
CA LEU A 674 10.20 -12.37 -14.72
C LEU A 674 9.67 -13.77 -15.03
N ASP A 675 9.96 -14.26 -16.22
CA ASP A 675 9.49 -15.59 -16.65
C ASP A 675 10.07 -16.73 -15.79
N ASP A 676 11.26 -16.53 -15.22
CA ASP A 676 11.97 -17.50 -14.39
C ASP A 676 12.04 -17.10 -12.90
N ALA A 677 11.20 -16.15 -12.45
CA ALA A 677 11.13 -15.76 -11.04
C ALA A 677 10.81 -16.95 -10.12
N LEU A 678 11.50 -17.02 -8.99
CA LEU A 678 11.24 -18.04 -7.97
C LEU A 678 9.86 -17.82 -7.36
N ASN A 679 9.17 -18.92 -7.05
CA ASN A 679 7.86 -18.94 -6.38
C ASN A 679 6.75 -18.15 -7.10
N SER A 680 6.89 -17.93 -8.41
CA SER A 680 5.90 -17.18 -9.17
C SER A 680 4.53 -17.88 -9.21
N PRO A 681 3.41 -17.17 -8.94
CA PRO A 681 2.07 -17.71 -9.11
C PRO A 681 1.55 -17.55 -10.54
N LYS A 682 2.37 -17.06 -11.50
CA LYS A 682 1.99 -16.71 -12.87
C LYS A 682 1.09 -17.74 -13.54
N GLU A 683 1.45 -19.02 -13.48
CA GLU A 683 0.72 -20.11 -14.15
C GLU A 683 -0.78 -20.12 -13.82
N THR A 684 -1.15 -19.75 -12.58
CA THR A 684 -2.55 -19.68 -12.15
C THR A 684 -3.06 -18.24 -12.09
N MET A 685 -2.29 -17.31 -11.52
CA MET A 685 -2.70 -15.94 -11.23
C MET A 685 -3.06 -15.14 -12.50
N GLN A 686 -2.40 -15.42 -13.63
CA GLN A 686 -2.68 -14.76 -14.91
C GLN A 686 -4.12 -14.98 -15.43
N TYR A 687 -4.82 -16.00 -14.92
CA TYR A 687 -6.20 -16.30 -15.29
C TYR A 687 -7.22 -15.86 -14.22
N ILE A 688 -6.76 -15.33 -13.08
CA ILE A 688 -7.63 -14.85 -12.01
C ILE A 688 -8.10 -13.43 -12.35
N THR A 689 -9.42 -13.25 -12.43
CA THR A 689 -10.06 -11.97 -12.74
C THR A 689 -10.70 -11.30 -11.53
N LYS A 690 -10.77 -12.01 -10.40
CA LYS A 690 -11.43 -11.60 -9.16
C LYS A 690 -10.45 -11.66 -7.99
N VAL A 691 -10.23 -10.50 -7.39
CA VAL A 691 -9.44 -10.36 -6.17
C VAL A 691 -10.38 -9.96 -5.04
N GLY A 692 -10.44 -10.78 -4.00
CA GLY A 692 -11.33 -10.63 -2.86
C GLY A 692 -10.58 -10.29 -1.57
N LEU A 693 -11.34 -10.05 -0.52
CA LEU A 693 -10.84 -9.74 0.82
C LEU A 693 -11.29 -10.83 1.79
N ILE A 694 -10.37 -11.37 2.59
CA ILE A 694 -10.69 -12.19 3.75
C ILE A 694 -10.39 -11.39 5.01
N LYS A 695 -11.36 -11.30 5.91
CA LYS A 695 -11.23 -10.76 7.26
C LYS A 695 -11.35 -11.89 8.26
N LYS A 696 -10.34 -12.04 9.11
CA LYS A 696 -10.33 -12.96 10.26
C LYS A 696 -9.77 -12.25 11.50
N GLY A 697 -9.70 -12.97 12.62
CA GLY A 697 -9.32 -12.43 13.93
C GLY A 697 -10.45 -11.67 14.60
N SER A 698 -10.39 -11.57 15.93
CA SER A 698 -11.52 -11.11 16.75
C SER A 698 -11.89 -9.63 16.60
N GLY A 699 -10.96 -8.77 16.16
CA GLY A 699 -11.19 -7.33 16.06
C GLY A 699 -12.26 -6.91 15.03
N THR A 700 -12.69 -5.66 15.13
CA THR A 700 -13.62 -5.01 14.19
C THR A 700 -12.84 -4.24 13.11
N LEU A 701 -13.13 -4.50 11.83
CA LEU A 701 -12.66 -3.70 10.70
C LEU A 701 -13.85 -2.95 10.09
N ILE A 702 -13.71 -1.65 9.87
CA ILE A 702 -14.70 -0.81 9.20
C ILE A 702 -14.18 -0.44 7.81
N LEU A 703 -14.96 -0.70 6.76
CA LEU A 703 -14.74 -0.21 5.40
C LEU A 703 -15.72 0.93 5.11
N SER A 704 -15.22 2.17 5.09
CA SER A 704 -16.05 3.37 4.87
C SER A 704 -15.94 3.97 3.47
N GLY A 705 -14.94 3.56 2.68
CA GLY A 705 -14.76 4.00 1.30
C GLY A 705 -15.70 3.33 0.28
N VAL A 706 -15.58 3.72 -0.98
CA VAL A 706 -16.24 3.10 -2.13
C VAL A 706 -15.35 1.99 -2.67
N ASN A 707 -15.73 0.74 -2.42
CA ASN A 707 -14.96 -0.43 -2.79
C ASN A 707 -15.46 -1.02 -4.11
N THR A 708 -14.56 -1.19 -5.08
CA THR A 708 -14.84 -1.60 -6.47
C THR A 708 -14.15 -2.90 -6.87
N TYR A 709 -13.48 -3.59 -5.94
CA TYR A 709 -12.99 -4.94 -6.21
C TYR A 709 -14.15 -5.93 -6.40
N LYS A 710 -13.90 -6.99 -7.19
CA LYS A 710 -14.93 -7.90 -7.71
C LYS A 710 -14.93 -9.26 -7.03
N GLY A 711 -13.81 -9.67 -6.43
CA GLY A 711 -13.75 -10.93 -5.69
C GLY A 711 -14.51 -10.88 -4.37
N ALA A 712 -14.83 -12.04 -3.82
CA ALA A 712 -15.66 -12.16 -2.63
C ALA A 712 -15.04 -11.46 -1.40
N THR A 713 -15.89 -10.80 -0.62
CA THR A 713 -15.54 -10.27 0.71
C THR A 713 -15.97 -11.28 1.76
N ARG A 714 -15.05 -11.88 2.50
CA ARG A 714 -15.34 -13.00 3.41
C ARG A 714 -14.94 -12.65 4.83
N VAL A 715 -15.90 -12.71 5.74
CA VAL A 715 -15.70 -12.49 7.17
C VAL A 715 -15.74 -13.86 7.84
N GLN A 716 -14.59 -14.35 8.27
CA GLN A 716 -14.45 -15.67 8.89
C GLN A 716 -14.45 -15.61 10.42
N ASP A 717 -14.09 -14.46 10.98
CA ASP A 717 -14.08 -14.21 12.42
C ASP A 717 -14.07 -12.69 12.71
N GLY A 718 -14.51 -12.33 13.93
CA GLY A 718 -14.71 -10.95 14.36
C GLY A 718 -15.76 -10.22 13.53
N VAL A 719 -15.64 -8.88 13.45
CA VAL A 719 -16.62 -8.05 12.75
C VAL A 719 -16.00 -7.36 11.54
N LEU A 720 -16.68 -7.40 10.40
CA LEU A 720 -16.48 -6.46 9.30
C LEU A 720 -17.72 -5.56 9.19
N GLU A 721 -17.54 -4.27 9.43
CA GLU A 721 -18.60 -3.29 9.20
C GLU A 721 -18.38 -2.56 7.86
N ILE A 722 -19.40 -2.52 7.01
CA ILE A 722 -19.40 -1.76 5.76
C ILE A 722 -20.34 -0.58 5.94
N THR A 723 -19.76 0.61 6.03
CA THR A 723 -20.48 1.91 6.03
C THR A 723 -20.37 2.62 4.68
N GLY A 724 -19.41 2.19 3.84
CA GLY A 724 -19.16 2.70 2.50
C GLY A 724 -19.98 2.02 1.42
N LYS A 725 -19.36 1.66 0.29
CA LYS A 725 -20.00 0.87 -0.79
C LYS A 725 -19.19 -0.37 -1.13
N LEU A 726 -19.87 -1.43 -1.57
CA LEU A 726 -19.31 -2.69 -2.04
C LEU A 726 -20.26 -3.30 -3.09
N THR A 727 -20.48 -2.59 -4.20
CA THR A 727 -21.52 -2.94 -5.19
C THR A 727 -21.07 -3.93 -6.25
N GLU A 728 -19.78 -4.23 -6.35
CA GLU A 728 -19.23 -5.19 -7.32
C GLU A 728 -18.86 -6.56 -6.72
N SER A 729 -18.73 -6.62 -5.38
CA SER A 729 -18.37 -7.83 -4.63
C SER A 729 -19.54 -8.36 -3.80
N ASN A 730 -19.65 -9.69 -3.74
CA ASN A 730 -20.54 -10.38 -2.79
C ASN A 730 -19.86 -10.46 -1.43
N ALA A 731 -20.60 -10.18 -0.36
CA ALA A 731 -20.09 -10.22 1.01
C ALA A 731 -20.64 -11.44 1.77
N TYR A 732 -19.76 -12.20 2.40
CA TYR A 732 -20.04 -13.46 3.07
C TYR A 732 -19.64 -13.34 4.55
N ALA A 733 -20.54 -13.70 5.44
CA ALA A 733 -20.23 -14.03 6.83
C ALA A 733 -20.15 -15.56 6.95
N GLU A 734 -19.05 -16.07 7.50
CA GLU A 734 -18.71 -17.48 7.63
C GLU A 734 -18.22 -17.78 9.05
N GLY A 735 -18.55 -18.95 9.60
CA GLY A 735 -18.04 -19.36 10.92
C GLY A 735 -18.52 -18.43 12.02
N ASN A 736 -17.58 -17.81 12.75
CA ASN A 736 -17.87 -16.83 13.79
C ASN A 736 -17.90 -15.39 13.26
N GLY A 737 -17.69 -15.19 11.95
CA GLY A 737 -17.65 -13.88 11.34
C GLY A 737 -19.00 -13.18 11.36
N ILE A 738 -18.96 -11.88 11.64
CA ILE A 738 -20.12 -10.99 11.63
C ILE A 738 -19.92 -9.93 10.55
N LEU A 739 -20.79 -9.92 9.54
CA LEU A 739 -20.86 -8.86 8.55
C LEU A 739 -21.94 -7.85 8.97
N LYS A 740 -21.53 -6.64 9.34
CA LYS A 740 -22.44 -5.54 9.69
C LYS A 740 -22.55 -4.56 8.53
N LEU A 741 -23.76 -4.33 8.04
CA LEU A 741 -24.03 -3.40 6.94
C LEU A 741 -24.82 -2.21 7.48
N THR A 742 -24.24 -1.02 7.37
CA THR A 742 -24.78 0.19 7.99
C THR A 742 -25.07 1.25 6.92
N GLY A 743 -26.32 1.66 6.79
CA GLY A 743 -26.73 2.72 5.87
C GLY A 743 -26.31 4.12 6.33
N LYS A 744 -26.35 5.10 5.41
CA LYS A 744 -26.12 6.51 5.74
C LYS A 744 -27.37 7.09 6.42
N ASN A 745 -27.23 7.61 7.64
CA ASN A 745 -28.35 8.22 8.37
C ASN A 745 -28.95 9.40 7.60
N ALA A 746 -30.26 9.34 7.33
CA ALA A 746 -31.06 10.49 6.91
C ALA A 746 -31.84 11.15 8.05
N GLN A 747 -31.80 10.62 9.29
CA GLN A 747 -32.51 11.25 10.42
C GLN A 747 -31.71 11.21 11.73
N LYS A 748 -31.67 12.38 12.39
CA LYS A 748 -31.21 12.59 13.76
C LYS A 748 -32.24 11.99 14.72
N ASN A 749 -31.99 10.79 15.24
CA ASN A 749 -32.54 10.39 16.54
C ASN A 749 -31.37 10.05 17.47
N THR A 750 -31.49 10.50 18.72
CA THR A 750 -30.46 10.54 19.75
C THR A 750 -29.95 9.14 20.13
N GLN A 751 -28.66 9.06 20.47
CA GLN A 751 -27.94 7.85 20.89
C GLN A 751 -28.58 7.13 22.09
N GLU A 752 -29.48 7.79 22.84
CA GLU A 752 -30.22 7.19 23.96
C GLU A 752 -31.34 6.26 23.52
N GLN A 753 -31.91 6.42 22.32
CA GLN A 753 -33.06 5.62 21.86
C GLN A 753 -32.59 4.26 21.30
N ALA A 754 -31.51 4.24 20.51
CA ALA A 754 -30.89 2.98 20.05
C ALA A 754 -30.30 2.16 21.21
N LYS A 755 -29.92 2.81 22.32
CA LYS A 755 -29.44 2.14 23.55
C LYS A 755 -30.59 1.44 24.29
N ALA A 756 -31.79 1.99 24.29
CA ALA A 756 -32.96 1.43 24.96
C ALA A 756 -33.57 0.24 24.19
N ASP A 757 -33.52 0.25 22.85
CA ASP A 757 -34.15 -0.77 22.01
C ASP A 757 -33.35 -2.10 21.96
N LEU A 758 -32.02 -2.06 22.14
CA LEU A 758 -31.15 -3.25 22.04
C LEU A 758 -30.95 -4.03 23.36
N GLN A 759 -31.08 -3.36 24.52
CA GLN A 759 -30.73 -3.95 25.82
C GLN A 759 -31.58 -5.20 26.21
N PRO A 760 -32.90 -5.29 25.93
CA PRO A 760 -33.70 -6.45 26.36
C PRO A 760 -33.52 -7.70 25.49
N HIS A 761 -33.06 -7.54 24.24
CA HIS A 761 -32.94 -8.65 23.28
C HIS A 761 -31.61 -9.41 23.38
N ILE A 762 -30.61 -8.80 24.02
CA ILE A 762 -29.29 -9.38 24.28
C ILE A 762 -29.32 -10.35 25.47
N GLN A 763 -30.33 -10.28 26.35
CA GLN A 763 -30.39 -11.06 27.60
C GLN A 763 -30.96 -12.49 27.45
N LYS A 764 -31.48 -12.90 26.28
CA LYS A 764 -32.14 -14.21 26.08
C LYS A 764 -31.35 -15.25 25.27
N LEU A 765 -30.07 -15.00 25.00
CA LEU A 765 -29.19 -15.93 24.30
C LEU A 765 -28.00 -16.27 25.20
N GLU A 766 -28.05 -17.39 25.91
CA GLU A 766 -26.94 -17.82 26.75
C GLU A 766 -25.70 -18.23 25.93
N VAL A 767 -24.65 -17.41 26.11
CA VAL A 767 -23.26 -17.78 26.41
C VAL A 767 -22.55 -18.63 25.34
N ALA A 768 -21.91 -18.04 24.33
CA ALA A 768 -20.50 -17.63 24.45
C ALA A 768 -20.00 -16.53 23.47
N GLN A 769 -20.87 -15.87 22.70
CA GLN A 769 -20.43 -14.93 21.64
C GLN A 769 -20.76 -13.44 21.86
N ALA A 770 -21.54 -13.08 22.89
CA ALA A 770 -22.13 -11.73 22.97
C ALA A 770 -21.31 -10.66 23.73
N LYS A 771 -20.11 -10.95 24.26
CA LYS A 771 -19.35 -9.97 25.07
C LYS A 771 -18.51 -8.94 24.29
N GLN A 772 -18.58 -8.90 22.96
CA GLN A 772 -17.73 -8.02 22.14
C GLN A 772 -18.42 -6.77 21.55
N LEU A 773 -19.72 -6.56 21.75
CA LEU A 773 -20.50 -5.57 20.98
C LEU A 773 -20.89 -4.27 21.72
N GLU A 774 -20.56 -4.08 23.00
CA GLU A 774 -21.15 -3.00 23.80
C GLU A 774 -20.38 -1.67 23.92
N GLN A 775 -19.18 -1.47 23.35
CA GLN A 775 -18.43 -0.22 23.62
C GLN A 775 -17.64 0.36 22.44
N SER A 776 -18.23 1.31 21.70
CA SER A 776 -17.49 2.31 20.90
C SER A 776 -18.35 3.52 20.48
N GLN A 777 -18.33 4.66 21.18
CA GLN A 777 -18.76 5.97 20.63
C GLN A 777 -18.03 7.16 21.29
N ASN A 778 -17.46 8.07 20.47
CA ASN A 778 -17.33 9.50 20.79
C ASN A 778 -16.98 10.39 19.56
N ALA A 779 -17.48 11.65 19.62
CA ALA A 779 -17.08 12.89 18.92
C ALA A 779 -17.80 13.38 17.61
N GLN A 780 -18.74 14.31 17.85
CA GLN A 780 -19.21 15.58 17.24
C GLN A 780 -19.07 16.01 15.74
N GLN A 781 -20.09 16.80 15.36
CA GLN A 781 -20.66 17.29 14.08
C GLN A 781 -19.98 18.57 13.49
N PRO A 782 -20.25 19.06 12.23
CA PRO A 782 -21.57 19.53 11.76
C PRO A 782 -21.99 19.46 10.25
N GLN A 783 -23.32 19.59 10.06
CA GLN A 783 -24.15 20.12 8.94
C GLN A 783 -24.44 19.36 7.61
N SER A 784 -25.64 19.66 7.11
CA SER A 784 -26.65 18.91 6.31
C SER A 784 -26.44 18.82 4.79
N ASP A 785 -26.94 17.74 4.15
CA ASP A 785 -28.10 17.82 3.22
C ASP A 785 -28.72 16.45 2.87
N SER A 786 -29.96 16.47 2.37
CA SER A 786 -30.89 15.34 2.21
C SER A 786 -30.91 14.67 0.82
N THR A 787 -31.42 13.43 0.79
CA THR A 787 -31.88 12.58 -0.36
C THR A 787 -30.92 11.50 -0.92
N ALA A 788 -31.47 10.26 -1.00
CA ALA A 788 -30.93 8.99 -1.54
C ALA A 788 -29.90 8.20 -0.69
N SER A 789 -30.35 7.21 0.11
CA SER A 789 -29.45 6.12 0.53
C SER A 789 -29.24 5.15 -0.65
N ASN A 790 -28.01 5.12 -1.16
CA ASN A 790 -27.56 4.26 -2.26
C ASN A 790 -27.38 2.81 -1.79
N LEU A 791 -27.48 1.85 -2.73
CA LEU A 791 -27.09 0.45 -2.53
C LEU A 791 -25.69 0.38 -1.88
N VAL A 792 -25.60 -0.32 -0.75
CA VAL A 792 -24.37 -0.46 0.04
C VAL A 792 -23.60 -1.72 -0.36
N VAL A 793 -24.27 -2.86 -0.59
CA VAL A 793 -23.63 -4.13 -0.97
C VAL A 793 -24.39 -4.85 -2.08
N LYS A 794 -23.66 -5.47 -3.02
CA LYS A 794 -24.23 -6.29 -4.11
C LYS A 794 -25.12 -7.41 -3.57
N ASN A 795 -24.55 -8.32 -2.78
CA ASN A 795 -25.26 -9.41 -2.10
C ASN A 795 -24.62 -9.62 -0.73
N ALA A 796 -25.43 -9.95 0.27
CA ALA A 796 -24.96 -10.33 1.61
C ALA A 796 -25.39 -11.77 1.93
N ILE A 797 -24.43 -12.59 2.33
CA ILE A 797 -24.60 -14.03 2.54
C ILE A 797 -24.17 -14.37 3.97
N ALA A 798 -25.08 -14.88 4.78
CA ALA A 798 -24.78 -15.55 6.03
C ALA A 798 -24.72 -17.05 5.77
N ARG A 799 -23.56 -17.70 5.99
CA ARG A 799 -23.43 -19.15 5.84
C ARG A 799 -22.50 -19.78 6.86
N ASN A 800 -22.58 -21.10 7.03
CA ASN A 800 -21.70 -21.86 7.91
C ASN A 800 -21.64 -21.26 9.33
N ASN A 801 -22.80 -20.95 9.92
CA ASN A 801 -23.00 -20.25 11.20
C ASN A 801 -22.63 -18.75 11.24
N GLY A 802 -22.15 -18.17 10.15
CA GLY A 802 -21.84 -16.73 10.08
C GLY A 802 -23.08 -15.87 10.22
N SER A 803 -22.89 -14.62 10.65
CA SER A 803 -23.99 -13.69 10.91
C SER A 803 -23.91 -12.42 10.06
N VAL A 804 -25.04 -11.99 9.51
CA VAL A 804 -25.18 -10.69 8.82
C VAL A 804 -26.13 -9.79 9.63
N ILE A 805 -25.78 -8.53 9.81
CA ILE A 805 -26.60 -7.52 10.50
C ILE A 805 -26.89 -6.37 9.55
N LEU A 806 -28.17 -6.01 9.39
CA LEU A 806 -28.59 -4.84 8.63
C LEU A 806 -29.05 -3.72 9.56
N HIS A 807 -28.46 -2.53 9.40
CA HIS A 807 -28.67 -1.41 10.30
C HIS A 807 -28.74 -0.06 9.54
N ASN A 808 -29.34 0.96 10.17
CA ASN A 808 -29.52 2.32 9.64
C ASN A 808 -30.12 2.40 8.23
N ASN A 809 -31.21 1.68 8.00
CA ASN A 809 -31.95 1.69 6.73
C ASN A 809 -31.03 1.40 5.50
N VAL A 810 -30.13 0.42 5.66
CA VAL A 810 -29.18 0.01 4.63
C VAL A 810 -29.90 -0.62 3.43
N LYS A 811 -29.43 -0.35 2.20
CA LYS A 811 -29.91 -1.03 1.00
C LYS A 811 -28.92 -2.10 0.54
N VAL A 812 -29.40 -3.32 0.33
CA VAL A 812 -28.64 -4.47 -0.14
C VAL A 812 -29.29 -5.01 -1.43
N GLY A 813 -28.54 -5.65 -2.32
CA GLY A 813 -29.12 -6.29 -3.50
C GLY A 813 -29.89 -7.51 -3.07
N ASN A 814 -29.23 -8.64 -2.83
CA ASN A 814 -29.91 -9.85 -2.31
C ASN A 814 -29.31 -10.34 -1.00
N LEU A 815 -30.15 -10.98 -0.17
CA LEU A 815 -29.80 -11.61 1.09
C LEU A 815 -29.88 -13.12 0.99
N TYR A 816 -28.90 -13.82 1.57
CA TYR A 816 -28.88 -15.28 1.59
C TYR A 816 -28.54 -15.79 3.00
N ALA A 817 -29.46 -16.50 3.64
CA ALA A 817 -29.22 -17.21 4.90
C ALA A 817 -29.15 -18.71 4.59
N GLN A 818 -27.96 -19.30 4.71
CA GLN A 818 -27.67 -20.66 4.26
C GLN A 818 -26.89 -21.41 5.32
N ASP A 819 -26.93 -22.74 5.36
CA ASP A 819 -26.03 -23.58 6.18
C ASP A 819 -25.86 -23.07 7.64
N LYS A 820 -26.98 -22.90 8.36
CA LYS A 820 -27.06 -22.34 9.73
C LYS A 820 -26.65 -20.86 9.88
N GLY A 821 -26.44 -20.14 8.78
CA GLY A 821 -26.17 -18.72 8.78
C GLY A 821 -27.37 -17.91 9.24
N ILE A 822 -27.11 -16.81 9.95
CA ILE A 822 -28.13 -15.98 10.57
C ILE A 822 -28.10 -14.56 9.99
N ILE A 823 -29.26 -14.03 9.62
CA ILE A 823 -29.44 -12.63 9.22
C ILE A 823 -30.30 -11.92 10.26
N TYR A 824 -29.78 -10.85 10.84
CA TYR A 824 -30.50 -9.93 11.72
C TYR A 824 -30.83 -8.65 10.95
N ALA A 825 -32.08 -8.49 10.53
CA ALA A 825 -32.56 -7.30 9.88
C ALA A 825 -33.18 -6.34 10.91
N VAL A 826 -32.38 -5.36 11.37
CA VAL A 826 -32.84 -4.31 12.29
C VAL A 826 -33.39 -3.11 11.51
N SER A 827 -32.79 -2.70 10.40
CA SER A 827 -33.43 -1.76 9.48
C SER A 827 -32.77 -1.81 8.11
N GLY A 828 -33.55 -1.61 7.05
CA GLY A 828 -33.03 -1.61 5.68
C GLY A 828 -33.93 -2.30 4.68
N SER A 829 -33.42 -2.45 3.47
CA SER A 829 -34.15 -3.08 2.38
C SER A 829 -33.26 -3.98 1.53
N ALA A 830 -33.84 -5.05 0.97
CA ALA A 830 -33.19 -5.87 -0.05
C ALA A 830 -34.13 -6.18 -1.23
N GLN A 831 -33.58 -6.38 -2.43
CA GLN A 831 -34.33 -6.78 -3.62
C GLN A 831 -34.95 -8.17 -3.47
N SER A 832 -34.24 -9.10 -2.82
CA SER A 832 -34.78 -10.41 -2.45
C SER A 832 -34.05 -10.99 -1.24
N ALA A 833 -34.67 -11.97 -0.59
CA ALA A 833 -34.04 -12.77 0.46
C ALA A 833 -34.30 -14.26 0.21
N THR A 834 -33.27 -15.08 0.35
CA THR A 834 -33.35 -16.54 0.22
C THR A 834 -32.83 -17.21 1.48
N ILE A 835 -33.61 -18.15 2.02
CA ILE A 835 -33.28 -18.89 3.25
C ILE A 835 -33.26 -20.39 2.91
N ASN A 836 -32.16 -21.08 3.20
CA ASN A 836 -32.04 -22.52 2.96
C ASN A 836 -31.14 -23.20 4.01
N ASN A 837 -31.13 -24.54 4.04
CA ASN A 837 -30.21 -25.37 4.83
C ASN A 837 -30.03 -24.90 6.29
N HIS A 838 -31.10 -24.81 7.09
CA HIS A 838 -31.06 -24.32 8.48
C HIS A 838 -30.69 -22.84 8.65
N GLY A 839 -30.66 -22.06 7.58
CA GLY A 839 -30.53 -20.62 7.64
C GLY A 839 -31.67 -19.97 8.41
N VAL A 840 -31.36 -18.86 9.09
CA VAL A 840 -32.30 -18.11 9.91
C VAL A 840 -32.28 -16.64 9.50
N MET A 841 -33.45 -16.05 9.34
CA MET A 841 -33.60 -14.60 9.22
C MET A 841 -34.52 -14.09 10.32
N ILE A 842 -34.04 -13.09 11.06
CA ILE A 842 -34.75 -12.46 12.18
C ILE A 842 -35.00 -11.00 11.78
N VAL A 843 -36.26 -10.59 11.83
CA VAL A 843 -36.69 -9.21 11.58
C VAL A 843 -37.26 -8.66 12.88
N SER A 844 -36.56 -7.68 13.46
CA SER A 844 -36.79 -7.28 14.86
C SER A 844 -36.73 -5.76 15.05
N SER A 845 -37.55 -4.97 14.36
CA SER A 845 -37.51 -3.51 14.55
C SER A 845 -38.82 -2.75 14.45
N ASP A 846 -38.78 -1.56 15.06
CA ASP A 846 -39.80 -0.51 14.98
C ASP A 846 -39.62 0.42 13.76
N LEU A 847 -38.60 0.18 12.93
CA LEU A 847 -38.24 0.97 11.75
C LEU A 847 -38.68 0.24 10.46
N PRO A 848 -38.96 0.97 9.36
CA PRO A 848 -39.37 0.34 8.11
C PRO A 848 -38.30 -0.63 7.59
N ILE A 849 -38.74 -1.83 7.21
CA ILE A 849 -37.92 -2.85 6.57
C ILE A 849 -38.62 -3.28 5.29
N GLY A 850 -37.90 -3.30 4.16
CA GLY A 850 -38.45 -3.59 2.84
C GLY A 850 -37.74 -4.72 2.10
N PHE A 851 -38.41 -5.83 1.87
CA PHE A 851 -37.89 -6.92 1.05
C PHE A 851 -38.74 -7.10 -0.21
N GLY A 852 -38.12 -7.40 -1.35
CA GLY A 852 -38.88 -7.92 -2.49
C GLY A 852 -39.38 -9.35 -2.21
N ASN A 853 -39.16 -10.28 -3.15
CA ASN A 853 -39.57 -11.67 -2.92
C ASN A 853 -38.69 -12.35 -1.87
N ILE A 854 -39.31 -13.13 -0.99
CA ILE A 854 -38.63 -13.96 0.01
C ILE A 854 -38.91 -15.43 -0.31
N SER A 855 -37.87 -16.25 -0.47
CA SER A 855 -38.01 -17.67 -0.77
C SER A 855 -37.31 -18.57 0.25
N GLY A 856 -38.02 -19.59 0.75
CA GLY A 856 -37.42 -20.74 1.41
C GLY A 856 -37.26 -21.88 0.38
N ALA A 857 -36.04 -22.24 0.00
CA ALA A 857 -35.79 -23.27 -1.01
C ALA A 857 -34.85 -24.36 -0.46
N THR A 858 -35.28 -25.62 -0.48
CA THR A 858 -34.41 -26.78 -0.24
C THR A 858 -33.92 -27.31 -1.59
N ASN A 859 -32.60 -27.46 -1.77
CA ASN A 859 -32.08 -28.17 -2.94
C ASN A 859 -32.48 -29.64 -2.87
N GLY A 860 -33.05 -30.15 -3.97
CA GLY A 860 -33.38 -31.56 -4.12
C GLY A 860 -32.12 -32.42 -4.08
N ILE A 861 -31.92 -33.14 -2.99
CA ILE A 861 -31.05 -34.31 -2.96
C ILE A 861 -31.98 -35.52 -2.98
N ASN A 862 -32.04 -36.20 -4.12
CA ASN A 862 -32.54 -37.57 -4.19
C ASN A 862 -31.69 -38.45 -3.25
N GLN A 863 -32.19 -38.80 -2.06
CA GLN A 863 -31.98 -40.11 -1.41
C GLN A 863 -32.61 -40.20 0.00
N ALA A 864 -33.63 -41.05 0.11
CA ALA A 864 -33.79 -42.10 1.13
C ALA A 864 -33.21 -41.89 2.55
N ASN A 865 -33.63 -40.87 3.31
CA ASN A 865 -33.70 -40.96 4.79
C ASN A 865 -34.54 -39.80 5.39
N PRO A 866 -35.70 -40.05 6.03
CA PRO A 866 -36.62 -38.98 6.44
C PRO A 866 -36.36 -38.36 7.83
N THR A 867 -35.18 -38.53 8.44
CA THR A 867 -34.96 -38.16 9.87
C THR A 867 -34.08 -36.93 10.13
N ALA A 868 -33.66 -36.16 9.12
CA ALA A 868 -33.00 -34.86 9.31
C ALA A 868 -33.82 -33.72 8.69
N SER A 869 -34.57 -32.97 9.50
CA SER A 869 -35.41 -31.86 9.01
C SER A 869 -34.55 -30.66 8.61
N ASN A 870 -34.34 -30.44 7.31
CA ASN A 870 -33.56 -29.33 6.75
C ASN A 870 -34.35 -28.00 6.72
N ASN A 871 -34.81 -27.51 7.87
CA ASN A 871 -35.80 -26.43 7.95
C ASN A 871 -35.17 -25.03 7.81
N ALA A 872 -35.66 -24.20 6.88
CA ALA A 872 -35.31 -22.77 6.76
C ALA A 872 -36.23 -21.91 7.65
N ASN A 873 -35.73 -20.92 8.40
CA ASN A 873 -36.56 -20.20 9.39
C ASN A 873 -36.59 -18.67 9.15
N LEU A 874 -37.79 -18.10 9.05
CA LEU A 874 -38.06 -16.66 9.12
C LEU A 874 -38.81 -16.33 10.42
N ILE A 875 -38.23 -15.47 11.24
CA ILE A 875 -38.78 -15.07 12.54
C ILE A 875 -39.09 -13.56 12.52
N LEU A 876 -40.32 -13.20 12.88
CA LEU A 876 -40.81 -11.82 12.93
C LEU A 876 -41.19 -11.47 14.38
N THR A 877 -40.55 -10.46 14.97
CA THR A 877 -40.78 -10.11 16.38
C THR A 877 -41.20 -8.66 16.61
N SER A 878 -41.66 -7.91 15.59
CA SER A 878 -42.07 -6.51 15.74
C SER A 878 -43.52 -6.22 15.34
N ASP A 879 -44.18 -5.31 16.05
CA ASP A 879 -45.60 -4.97 15.85
C ASP A 879 -45.87 -4.05 14.63
N LYS A 880 -44.82 -3.70 13.86
CA LYS A 880 -44.90 -2.79 12.69
C LYS A 880 -44.82 -3.55 11.36
N ASN A 881 -45.25 -2.89 10.29
CA ASN A 881 -45.29 -3.46 8.94
C ASN A 881 -43.87 -3.71 8.39
N THR A 882 -43.56 -4.96 8.10
CA THR A 882 -42.47 -5.36 7.22
C THR A 882 -42.99 -5.32 5.78
N GLU A 883 -42.50 -4.39 4.98
CA GLU A 883 -42.82 -4.33 3.56
C GLU A 883 -42.21 -5.55 2.87
N SER A 884 -43.03 -6.42 2.31
CA SER A 884 -42.57 -7.63 1.62
C SER A 884 -43.24 -7.80 0.26
N GLY A 885 -42.51 -8.35 -0.71
CA GLY A 885 -43.11 -9.00 -1.86
C GLY A 885 -43.78 -10.31 -1.47
N THR A 886 -43.87 -11.27 -2.40
CA THR A 886 -44.43 -12.59 -2.07
C THR A 886 -43.43 -13.39 -1.24
N LEU A 887 -43.86 -13.90 -0.08
CA LEU A 887 -43.15 -14.89 0.72
C LEU A 887 -43.62 -16.29 0.33
N THR A 888 -42.71 -17.13 -0.18
CA THR A 888 -43.02 -18.52 -0.53
C THR A 888 -42.32 -19.49 0.43
N LEU A 889 -43.11 -20.29 1.14
CA LEU A 889 -42.62 -21.32 2.08
C LEU A 889 -42.67 -22.70 1.41
N LYS A 890 -41.51 -23.34 1.25
CA LYS A 890 -41.38 -24.71 0.73
C LYS A 890 -40.66 -25.62 1.74
N SER A 891 -40.89 -26.93 1.63
CA SER A 891 -40.13 -28.02 2.27
C SER A 891 -39.80 -27.80 3.75
N ALA A 892 -40.82 -27.66 4.59
CA ALA A 892 -40.72 -27.40 6.03
C ALA A 892 -40.08 -26.05 6.43
N GLY A 893 -40.04 -25.07 5.52
CA GLY A 893 -39.71 -23.69 5.86
C GLY A 893 -40.66 -23.11 6.92
N ILE A 894 -40.12 -22.47 7.95
CA ILE A 894 -40.85 -21.97 9.12
C ILE A 894 -41.02 -20.46 9.02
N LEU A 895 -42.25 -19.97 9.17
CA LEU A 895 -42.55 -18.58 9.51
C LEU A 895 -43.07 -18.53 10.95
N ALA A 896 -42.49 -17.71 11.82
CA ALA A 896 -42.89 -17.65 13.23
C ALA A 896 -42.90 -16.23 13.80
N GLY A 897 -43.75 -15.99 14.80
CA GLY A 897 -43.81 -14.76 15.57
C GLY A 897 -45.07 -13.93 15.34
N ASN A 898 -45.08 -12.67 15.77
CA ASN A 898 -46.28 -11.83 15.96
C ASN A 898 -46.27 -10.52 15.16
N GLY A 899 -45.45 -10.43 14.11
CA GLY A 899 -45.33 -9.18 13.34
C GLY A 899 -46.34 -9.01 12.19
N THR A 900 -46.16 -7.96 11.39
CA THR A 900 -46.99 -7.68 10.22
C THR A 900 -46.19 -7.76 8.91
N LEU A 901 -46.68 -8.49 7.91
CA LEU A 901 -46.15 -8.56 6.54
C LEU A 901 -47.11 -7.88 5.56
N THR A 902 -46.63 -7.04 4.64
CA THR A 902 -47.51 -6.39 3.65
C THR A 902 -47.70 -7.17 2.34
N GLY A 903 -46.90 -8.22 2.13
CA GLY A 903 -46.97 -9.03 0.92
C GLY A 903 -47.91 -10.23 1.02
N ASN A 904 -47.99 -10.98 -0.08
CA ASN A 904 -48.70 -12.25 -0.10
C ASN A 904 -47.83 -13.35 0.51
N ILE A 905 -48.46 -14.32 1.17
CA ILE A 905 -47.79 -15.53 1.66
C ILE A 905 -48.32 -16.73 0.90
N ASN A 906 -47.42 -17.50 0.29
CA ASN A 906 -47.70 -18.77 -0.36
C ASN A 906 -47.05 -19.91 0.46
N ASN A 907 -47.82 -20.54 1.32
CA ASN A 907 -47.42 -21.72 2.09
C ASN A 907 -47.60 -22.98 1.24
N GLU A 908 -46.59 -23.31 0.41
CA GLU A 908 -46.63 -24.50 -0.45
C GLU A 908 -46.43 -25.79 0.36
N SER A 909 -45.42 -25.83 1.23
CA SER A 909 -45.06 -27.01 2.04
C SER A 909 -44.34 -26.64 3.36
N GLY A 910 -44.53 -25.43 3.87
CA GLY A 910 -43.90 -24.93 5.08
C GLY A 910 -44.77 -25.03 6.34
N ILE A 911 -44.28 -24.45 7.44
CA ILE A 911 -44.96 -24.37 8.74
C ILE A 911 -45.09 -22.90 9.15
N VAL A 912 -46.30 -22.44 9.46
CA VAL A 912 -46.56 -21.09 9.96
C VAL A 912 -46.95 -21.16 11.43
N TYR A 913 -46.13 -20.65 12.33
CA TYR A 913 -46.43 -20.46 13.74
C TYR A 913 -46.99 -19.05 13.97
N ALA A 914 -48.31 -18.89 13.83
CA ALA A 914 -48.93 -17.57 13.79
C ALA A 914 -49.07 -16.98 15.20
N GLY A 915 -48.32 -15.91 15.48
CA GLY A 915 -48.36 -15.18 16.74
C GLY A 915 -47.42 -15.73 17.81
N PHE A 916 -46.44 -16.58 17.48
CA PHE A 916 -45.53 -17.18 18.47
C PHE A 916 -44.29 -17.84 17.86
N LEU A 917 -43.30 -18.16 18.70
CA LEU A 917 -42.07 -18.87 18.31
C LEU A 917 -42.21 -20.40 18.47
N SER A 918 -41.52 -21.15 17.61
CA SER A 918 -41.57 -22.62 17.56
C SER A 918 -41.16 -23.33 18.86
N ASN A 919 -40.37 -22.67 19.73
CA ASN A 919 -39.85 -23.22 20.98
C ASN A 919 -40.65 -22.88 22.25
N ARG A 920 -41.74 -22.08 22.16
CA ARG A 920 -42.75 -21.76 23.21
C ARG A 920 -42.26 -21.17 24.54
N ASP A 921 -43.18 -20.53 25.30
CA ASP A 921 -43.30 -20.66 26.79
C ASP A 921 -44.43 -19.82 27.44
N SER A 922 -45.04 -18.81 26.80
CA SER A 922 -46.29 -18.19 27.32
C SER A 922 -47.02 -17.28 26.31
N LEU A 923 -48.36 -17.32 26.28
CA LEU A 923 -49.22 -16.30 25.64
C LEU A 923 -49.24 -15.05 26.54
N LYS A 924 -48.33 -14.09 26.33
CA LYS A 924 -48.53 -12.72 26.83
C LYS A 924 -49.35 -11.97 25.78
N ASP A 925 -50.64 -11.81 26.08
CA ASP A 925 -51.67 -11.22 25.21
C ASP A 925 -51.89 -11.98 23.89
N ALA A 926 -53.04 -11.79 23.23
CA ALA A 926 -53.44 -12.51 22.02
C ALA A 926 -52.57 -12.13 20.80
N SER A 927 -51.33 -12.61 20.81
CA SER A 927 -50.29 -12.33 19.83
C SER A 927 -50.75 -12.75 18.43
N THR A 928 -50.67 -11.82 17.47
CA THR A 928 -51.25 -11.96 16.12
C THR A 928 -50.17 -11.78 15.06
N LEU A 929 -49.98 -12.77 14.19
CA LEU A 929 -49.24 -12.60 12.94
C LEU A 929 -50.19 -11.97 11.91
N THR A 930 -49.87 -10.78 11.41
CA THR A 930 -50.69 -10.05 10.43
C THR A 930 -50.07 -10.11 9.03
N ILE A 931 -50.91 -10.27 8.02
CA ILE A 931 -50.60 -10.33 6.59
C ILE A 931 -51.52 -9.31 5.91
N ASP A 932 -51.01 -8.12 5.63
CA ASP A 932 -51.70 -7.08 4.85
C ASP A 932 -51.66 -7.40 3.34
N GLY A 933 -51.94 -8.66 3.02
CA GLY A 933 -51.92 -9.31 1.71
C GLY A 933 -52.72 -10.62 1.76
N SER A 934 -52.60 -11.48 0.75
CA SER A 934 -53.26 -12.79 0.76
C SER A 934 -52.43 -13.87 1.45
N TYR A 935 -53.09 -14.76 2.21
CA TYR A 935 -52.50 -16.00 2.70
C TYR A 935 -53.02 -17.18 1.88
N THR A 936 -52.15 -17.80 1.09
CA THR A 936 -52.43 -19.03 0.36
C THR A 936 -51.79 -20.22 1.08
N GLN A 937 -52.56 -21.28 1.32
CA GLN A 937 -52.04 -22.55 1.84
C GLN A 937 -52.34 -23.68 0.87
N LYS A 938 -51.29 -24.38 0.43
CA LYS A 938 -51.38 -25.55 -0.44
C LYS A 938 -51.41 -26.85 0.38
N ASP A 939 -51.69 -27.96 -0.31
CA ASP A 939 -51.97 -29.29 0.25
C ASP A 939 -50.94 -29.83 1.24
N THR A 940 -49.69 -29.41 1.13
CA THR A 940 -48.59 -29.88 1.97
C THR A 940 -48.12 -28.88 3.03
N GLY A 941 -48.72 -27.69 3.11
CA GLY A 941 -48.39 -26.68 4.11
C GLY A 941 -49.07 -26.92 5.45
N SER A 942 -48.50 -26.39 6.54
CA SER A 942 -49.11 -26.38 7.86
C SER A 942 -49.20 -24.99 8.49
N LEU A 943 -50.31 -24.72 9.18
CA LEU A 943 -50.55 -23.54 10.01
C LEU A 943 -50.73 -24.00 11.46
N HIS A 944 -49.98 -23.43 12.38
CA HIS A 944 -50.01 -23.74 13.80
C HIS A 944 -50.52 -22.53 14.59
N ILE A 945 -51.41 -22.80 15.53
CA ILE A 945 -52.03 -21.82 16.44
C ILE A 945 -51.73 -22.23 17.88
N LEU A 946 -51.24 -21.29 18.71
CA LEU A 946 -51.11 -21.54 20.15
C LEU A 946 -52.48 -21.49 20.80
N TYR A 947 -52.73 -22.43 21.70
CA TYR A 947 -53.91 -22.41 22.54
C TYR A 947 -53.49 -22.53 24.01
N ASP A 948 -53.93 -21.58 24.83
CA ASP A 948 -53.84 -21.66 26.29
C ASP A 948 -55.22 -21.94 26.85
N GLY A 949 -55.40 -23.18 27.33
CA GLY A 949 -56.67 -23.63 27.91
C GLY A 949 -57.00 -22.97 29.25
N SER A 950 -56.00 -22.40 29.95
CA SER A 950 -56.20 -21.75 31.24
C SER A 950 -56.78 -20.34 31.10
N SER A 951 -56.30 -19.57 30.11
CA SER A 951 -56.81 -18.25 29.77
C SER A 951 -57.96 -18.30 28.75
N ASN A 952 -58.19 -19.48 28.15
CA ASN A 952 -59.06 -19.66 26.97
C ASN A 952 -58.72 -18.68 25.83
N THR A 953 -57.42 -18.38 25.65
CA THR A 953 -56.92 -17.52 24.58
C THR A 953 -56.06 -18.29 23.59
N ASN A 954 -56.03 -17.81 22.35
CA ASN A 954 -55.20 -18.37 21.30
C ASN A 954 -54.41 -17.27 20.57
N SER A 955 -53.31 -17.67 19.95
CA SER A 955 -52.62 -16.83 18.98
C SER A 955 -53.41 -16.75 17.68
N LYS A 956 -53.09 -15.77 16.82
CA LYS A 956 -53.90 -15.48 15.62
C LYS A 956 -53.05 -15.32 14.36
N LEU A 957 -53.63 -15.73 13.24
CA LEU A 957 -53.23 -15.29 11.90
C LEU A 957 -54.31 -14.33 11.39
N LYS A 958 -53.92 -13.15 10.89
CA LYS A 958 -54.82 -12.18 10.28
C LYS A 958 -54.35 -11.85 8.87
N ALA A 959 -55.11 -12.17 7.82
CA ALA A 959 -54.80 -11.83 6.43
C ALA A 959 -55.93 -11.02 5.77
N ASN A 960 -55.63 -10.26 4.70
CA ASN A 960 -56.64 -9.54 3.91
C ASN A 960 -57.54 -10.52 3.12
N SER A 961 -56.97 -11.62 2.65
CA SER A 961 -57.71 -12.73 2.05
C SER A 961 -57.02 -14.06 2.34
N TYR A 962 -57.79 -15.14 2.34
CA TYR A 962 -57.30 -16.50 2.57
C TYR A 962 -57.68 -17.37 1.38
N ASN A 963 -56.70 -18.07 0.80
CA ASN A 963 -56.89 -19.06 -0.25
C ASN A 963 -56.36 -20.41 0.25
N LEU A 964 -57.26 -21.25 0.76
CA LEU A 964 -56.90 -22.54 1.36
C LEU A 964 -57.20 -23.65 0.35
N GLU A 965 -56.16 -24.17 -0.28
CA GLU A 965 -56.25 -25.24 -1.28
C GLU A 965 -56.07 -26.64 -0.65
N GLY A 966 -55.52 -26.71 0.57
CA GLY A 966 -55.37 -27.93 1.37
C GLY A 966 -54.45 -27.72 2.58
N GLY A 967 -53.87 -28.79 3.14
CA GLY A 967 -52.87 -28.71 4.22
C GLY A 967 -53.38 -29.03 5.63
N THR A 968 -52.54 -28.76 6.64
CA THR A 968 -52.81 -29.10 8.06
C THR A 968 -52.93 -27.85 8.94
N LEU A 969 -54.01 -27.75 9.71
CA LEU A 969 -54.14 -26.80 10.83
C LEU A 969 -53.85 -27.52 12.16
N VAL A 970 -52.90 -27.02 12.94
CA VAL A 970 -52.46 -27.64 14.20
C VAL A 970 -52.70 -26.69 15.37
N PHE A 971 -53.47 -27.14 16.35
CA PHE A 971 -53.57 -26.47 17.64
C PHE A 971 -52.48 -27.01 18.57
N VAL A 972 -51.64 -26.11 19.06
CA VAL A 972 -50.52 -26.44 19.94
C VAL A 972 -50.88 -25.94 21.34
N PRO A 973 -51.06 -26.82 22.34
CA PRO A 973 -51.37 -26.39 23.71
C PRO A 973 -50.14 -25.77 24.40
N THR A 974 -50.34 -24.76 25.26
CA THR A 974 -49.35 -24.39 26.28
C THR A 974 -49.39 -25.44 27.40
N TYR A 975 -48.22 -25.97 27.79
CA TYR A 975 -48.14 -26.73 29.04
C TYR A 975 -47.97 -25.72 30.17
N ALA A 976 -48.98 -25.61 31.04
CA ALA A 976 -48.81 -24.95 32.33
C ALA A 976 -47.79 -25.78 33.13
N ASN A 977 -46.65 -25.20 33.47
CA ASN A 977 -45.87 -25.69 34.61
C ASN A 977 -46.51 -25.18 35.90
#